data_AF-A0A0M8ZYV1-F1
#
_entry.id   AF-A0A0M8ZYV1-F1
#
_cell.length_a   1.000
_cell.length_b   1.000
_cell.length_c   1.000
_cell.angle_alpha   90.00
_cell.angle_beta   90.00
_cell.angle_gamma   90.00
#
_symmetry.space_group_name_H-M   'P 1'
#
loop_
_entity.id
_entity.type
_entity.pdbx_description
1 polymer ?
#
loop_
_entity_poly.entity_id
_entity_poly.type
_entity_poly.pdbx_seq_one_letter_code
_entity_poly.pdbx_strand_id
1 'polypeptide(L)'
;MKCYHLVLVLNVCLVHGFNLEPRIPVIKKGLSGSYFGYSVAEHQEIPDDDKGRPKSWMLIGAPLGQNRQPETNRSGALWQCPLTTYKTDCTQVITDGRSTEGSLYDTKHTNSLGIVKQELVVFLPQKIVLITDLIVAAPFYFNRAEGGAVYVYTTLQKIYKEREKSKPVKLVGREESRFGFALTNLGDLNKDGYEDIAIGAPYEKKGTVYIYLGSKNGIITVPSQVIHAEDMPEPLQTFGYSLSGGIDMDQNGYSDLLIGAYENDAVALLRSKKIIDITTYIRYLKKDGTVQDKIEPIDPNKVGCSRRSKFKSYMSGVKKFSRVWFGAEYSHLHYINRTVNLDTKKLEHCQKEIVYLKENTRDIQSPIKFRLNYSLIQEEPIMPVEGEPLPDIKNYPILNQQESARVFEATFQKDCGNNDICETDLQVKARLNLSASTVKPNFYELLLGERDEVVVDVNVSNIGESAYEAQLFIIHSQSLNYIASKSNDSAICNLHNATIVGCSIGNPFKKDKIVNIQVRFDPKELEDNKSQLEFVIFANSTSKEIKEKEPIRLQATVLKQAELSIKGSAKIQWAFYGGPVIGESAIKHLNEVGPKVSHVYEVFNEGPWRVSSLEVRISWPFEVANDKAHGKWLLYLEELPTVQALGDGECILPSGQVVNPLKLQDSVSYDDIDVFQSIISTPLPLPHNHTNHMRIRRDTEKVVNTRTIIDKDGHRHQNCKAGTAKCFDITCFIYNLQRKQEAIITVKARLWNSTLVEDYPKVDEVKIGSNAKIVIPSNVIIQQENLKDDYAIAETIVYPDLLDHQDGEPVPIWIIIVAIVAGLLLFILITLVLRKLGFFKRRRPDPTLSGNLEKHRDDNPESEALFKR
;
A
#
# COMPACT_ATOMS: atom_id res chain seq x y z
N MET A 1 77.39 2.93 93.31
CA MET A 1 76.77 4.19 92.84
C MET A 1 76.67 4.11 91.32
N LYS A 2 75.46 4.13 90.75
CA LYS A 2 75.26 4.19 89.29
C LYS A 2 74.86 5.61 88.92
N CYS A 3 75.71 6.28 88.13
CA CYS A 3 75.40 7.55 87.49
C CYS A 3 74.42 7.31 86.35
N TYR A 4 73.36 8.10 86.30
CA TYR A 4 72.46 8.18 85.14
C TYR A 4 72.72 9.50 84.43
N HIS A 5 73.10 9.43 83.16
CA HIS A 5 73.12 10.60 82.28
C HIS A 5 71.70 10.87 81.79
N LEU A 6 71.19 12.05 82.12
CA LEU A 6 69.93 12.58 81.57
C LEU A 6 70.24 13.19 80.20
N VAL A 7 69.79 12.55 79.13
CA VAL A 7 69.82 13.12 77.78
C VAL A 7 68.49 13.84 77.54
N LEU A 8 68.53 15.17 77.43
CA LEU A 8 67.37 15.98 77.09
C LEU A 8 67.23 15.99 75.55
N VAL A 9 66.28 15.22 75.01
CA VAL A 9 65.94 15.24 73.59
C VAL A 9 64.87 16.31 73.37
N LEU A 10 65.24 17.42 72.73
CA LEU A 10 64.30 18.44 72.28
C LEU A 10 63.64 17.95 70.98
N ASN A 11 62.46 17.35 71.08
CA ASN A 11 61.63 17.03 69.93
C ASN A 11 60.89 18.29 69.49
N VAL A 12 61.30 18.90 68.36
CA VAL A 12 60.53 19.96 67.72
C VAL A 12 59.34 19.30 67.01
N CYS A 13 58.19 19.22 67.69
CA CYS A 13 56.93 18.94 67.02
C CYS A 13 56.58 20.13 66.13
N LEU A 14 56.61 19.95 64.81
CA LEU A 14 55.97 20.86 63.86
C LEU A 14 54.45 20.80 64.09
N VAL A 15 53.96 21.69 64.94
CA VAL A 15 52.52 21.90 65.11
C VAL A 15 52.01 22.62 63.86
N HIS A 16 51.15 21.97 63.10
CA HIS A 16 50.49 22.58 61.94
C HIS A 16 49.29 23.38 62.45
N GLY A 17 49.48 24.70 62.60
CA GLY A 17 48.40 25.64 62.87
C GLY A 17 48.03 26.42 61.61
N PHE A 18 46.75 26.78 61.45
CA PHE A 18 46.35 27.73 60.42
C PHE A 18 46.54 29.16 60.96
N ASN A 19 47.21 30.02 60.19
CA ASN A 19 47.44 31.41 60.57
C ASN A 19 47.20 32.30 59.34
N LEU A 20 45.94 32.72 59.15
CA LEU A 20 45.62 33.79 58.19
C LEU A 20 46.06 35.12 58.80
N GLU A 21 46.70 35.99 58.02
CA GLU A 21 47.21 37.30 58.47
C GLU A 21 46.23 38.42 58.10
N PRO A 22 45.31 38.84 59.00
CA PRO A 22 44.28 39.83 58.67
C PRO A 22 44.77 41.28 58.74
N ARG A 23 46.00 41.57 59.21
CA ARG A 23 46.47 42.95 59.43
C ARG A 23 46.97 43.64 58.16
N ILE A 24 47.42 42.85 57.19
CA ILE A 24 47.93 43.35 55.89
C ILE A 24 47.15 42.73 54.71
N PRO A 25 45.82 42.88 54.65
CA PRO A 25 45.03 42.29 53.58
C PRO A 25 45.22 43.05 52.28
N VAL A 26 45.24 42.33 51.16
CA VAL A 26 45.13 42.93 49.83
C VAL A 26 43.64 43.18 49.54
N ILE A 27 43.25 44.44 49.39
CA ILE A 27 41.85 44.83 49.16
C ILE A 27 41.70 45.46 47.77
N LYS A 28 40.77 44.94 46.97
CA LYS A 28 40.41 45.45 45.63
C LYS A 28 39.01 46.05 45.62
N LYS A 29 38.79 47.11 44.84
CA LYS A 29 37.49 47.80 44.71
C LYS A 29 37.09 47.95 43.25
N GLY A 30 35.84 47.62 42.93
CA GLY A 30 35.21 47.86 41.63
C GLY A 30 34.24 49.04 41.63
N LEU A 31 33.50 49.18 40.53
CA LEU A 31 32.50 50.24 40.34
C LEU A 31 31.32 50.09 41.31
N SER A 32 30.78 51.22 41.78
CA SER A 32 29.60 51.23 42.66
C SER A 32 28.39 50.58 41.97
N GLY A 33 27.66 49.72 42.69
CA GLY A 33 26.49 49.02 42.16
C GLY A 33 26.78 47.87 41.18
N SER A 34 28.05 47.55 40.91
CA SER A 34 28.44 46.42 40.04
C SER A 34 28.46 45.06 40.74
N TYR A 35 28.38 45.07 42.08
CA TYR A 35 28.57 43.91 42.95
C TYR A 35 29.95 43.25 42.75
N PHE A 36 30.98 44.05 42.53
CA PHE A 36 32.36 43.58 42.49
C PHE A 36 32.74 42.86 43.79
N GLY A 37 33.21 41.62 43.68
CA GLY A 37 33.50 40.75 44.84
C GLY A 37 32.38 39.76 45.15
N TYR A 38 31.33 39.70 44.34
CA TYR A 38 30.22 38.77 44.51
C TYR A 38 30.65 37.31 44.41
N SER A 39 31.66 37.04 43.59
CA SER A 39 32.37 35.76 43.54
C SER A 39 33.87 35.98 43.39
N VAL A 40 34.65 35.07 43.97
CA VAL A 40 36.11 35.16 43.97
C VAL A 40 36.73 33.79 43.70
N ALA A 41 37.88 33.79 43.02
CA ALA A 41 38.81 32.66 43.00
C ALA A 41 40.25 33.14 42.94
N GLU A 42 41.14 32.31 43.46
CA GLU A 42 42.58 32.45 43.31
C GLU A 42 42.99 31.79 41.98
N HIS A 43 43.91 32.40 41.22
CA HIS A 43 44.40 31.88 39.95
C HIS A 43 45.92 32.03 39.84
N GLN A 44 46.59 31.04 39.26
CA GLN A 44 48.01 31.09 38.96
C GLN A 44 48.24 30.85 37.47
N GLU A 45 48.84 31.84 36.82
CA GLU A 45 49.29 31.76 35.43
C GLU A 45 50.72 31.22 35.41
N ILE A 46 50.91 30.03 34.85
CA ILE A 46 52.22 29.39 34.67
C ILE A 46 52.77 29.84 33.30
N PRO A 47 53.90 30.56 33.23
CA PRO A 47 54.48 30.98 31.96
C PRO A 47 55.05 29.81 31.15
N ASP A 48 54.95 29.87 29.82
CA ASP A 48 55.40 28.84 28.85
C ASP A 48 56.93 28.54 28.85
N ASP A 49 57.74 29.30 29.59
CA ASP A 49 59.19 29.13 29.68
C ASP A 49 59.55 28.67 31.10
N ASP A 50 60.30 27.56 31.22
CA ASP A 50 60.71 26.86 32.47
C ASP A 50 61.47 27.76 33.48
N LYS A 51 61.70 29.03 33.15
CA LYS A 51 62.40 30.03 33.96
C LYS A 51 61.50 31.14 34.51
N GLY A 52 60.22 31.21 34.13
CA GLY A 52 59.30 32.24 34.59
C GLY A 52 58.66 31.89 35.94
N ARG A 53 58.61 32.85 36.87
CA ARG A 53 57.84 32.66 38.12
C ARG A 53 56.35 32.68 37.83
N PRO A 54 55.54 31.80 38.44
CA PRO A 54 54.09 31.81 38.29
C PRO A 54 53.50 33.14 38.76
N LYS A 55 52.59 33.72 37.99
CA LYS A 55 51.89 34.95 38.35
C LYS A 55 50.57 34.63 39.01
N SER A 56 50.38 35.09 40.24
CA SER A 56 49.12 34.90 40.97
C SER A 56 48.16 36.07 40.74
N TRP A 57 46.90 35.75 40.52
CA TRP A 57 45.80 36.65 40.23
C TRP A 57 44.63 36.35 41.17
N MET A 58 43.92 37.40 41.60
CA MET A 58 42.58 37.27 42.18
C MET A 58 41.57 37.49 41.07
N LEU A 59 40.77 36.48 40.78
CA LEU A 59 39.64 36.58 39.86
C LEU A 59 38.41 37.02 40.63
N ILE A 60 37.72 38.03 40.12
CA ILE A 60 36.60 38.67 40.80
C ILE A 60 35.42 38.84 39.85
N GLY A 61 34.28 38.26 40.21
CA GLY A 61 33.01 38.45 39.52
C GLY A 61 32.30 39.72 39.96
N ALA A 62 31.73 40.44 38.99
CA ALA A 62 30.87 41.61 39.18
C ALA A 62 29.59 41.45 38.34
N PRO A 63 28.56 40.72 38.83
CA PRO A 63 27.41 40.29 38.03
C PRO A 63 26.56 41.43 37.49
N LEU A 64 26.58 42.60 38.12
CA LEU A 64 25.84 43.79 37.68
C LEU A 64 26.74 44.84 37.00
N GLY A 65 28.02 44.51 36.80
CA GLY A 65 28.98 45.35 36.10
C GLY A 65 28.76 45.29 34.58
N GLN A 66 29.07 46.36 33.87
CA GLN A 66 28.99 46.37 32.41
C GLN A 66 30.21 45.66 31.81
N ASN A 67 30.00 44.68 30.92
CA ASN A 67 31.08 44.08 30.13
C ASN A 67 31.35 44.85 28.83
N ARG A 68 32.33 44.37 28.05
CA ARG A 68 32.72 44.99 26.77
C ARG A 68 31.85 44.57 25.57
N GLN A 69 30.78 43.79 25.79
CA GLN A 69 29.87 43.39 24.73
C GLN A 69 29.01 44.58 24.27
N PRO A 70 28.99 44.90 22.96
CA PRO A 70 28.13 45.94 22.43
C PRO A 70 26.65 45.57 22.61
N GLU A 71 25.79 46.58 22.77
CA GLU A 71 24.32 46.45 22.86
C GLU A 71 23.81 45.72 24.12
N THR A 72 24.58 45.72 25.21
CA THR A 72 24.16 45.12 26.49
C THR A 72 24.14 46.15 27.62
N ASN A 73 23.30 45.92 28.65
CA ASN A 73 23.23 46.78 29.84
C ASN A 73 23.31 45.93 31.11
N ARG A 74 24.34 46.18 31.94
CA ARG A 74 24.67 45.44 33.17
C ARG A 74 24.84 43.94 32.91
N SER A 75 25.50 43.62 31.80
CA SER A 75 25.70 42.26 31.33
C SER A 75 26.61 41.40 32.19
N GLY A 76 27.20 41.89 33.29
CA GLY A 76 28.12 41.21 34.20
C GLY A 76 29.56 41.09 33.68
N ALA A 77 30.53 41.45 34.54
CA ALA A 77 31.95 41.59 34.20
C ALA A 77 32.91 40.74 35.07
N LEU A 78 33.89 40.10 34.44
CA LEU A 78 34.95 39.33 35.11
C LEU A 78 36.21 40.18 35.18
N TRP A 79 36.84 40.21 36.34
CA TRP A 79 38.04 40.99 36.59
C TRP A 79 39.18 40.11 37.06
N GLN A 80 40.39 40.41 36.59
CA GLN A 80 41.63 39.86 37.13
C GLN A 80 42.39 40.97 37.85
N CYS A 81 42.78 40.71 39.09
CA CYS A 81 43.46 41.67 39.95
C CYS A 81 44.81 41.12 40.39
N PRO A 82 45.90 41.87 40.25
CA PRO A 82 47.21 41.42 40.72
C PRO A 82 47.30 41.51 42.26
N LEU A 83 48.22 40.74 42.86
CA LEU A 83 48.53 40.79 44.30
C LEU A 83 49.36 42.04 44.67
N THR A 84 48.72 43.21 44.62
CA THR A 84 49.32 44.53 44.91
C THR A 84 48.43 45.32 45.88
N THR A 85 48.99 46.31 46.58
CA THR A 85 48.23 47.18 47.49
C THR A 85 47.37 48.24 46.80
N TYR A 86 47.50 48.41 45.48
CA TYR A 86 46.63 49.29 44.70
C TYR A 86 45.20 48.76 44.67
N LYS A 87 44.21 49.61 44.91
CA LYS A 87 42.81 49.18 45.04
C LYS A 87 42.08 49.05 43.69
N THR A 88 42.58 49.70 42.64
CA THR A 88 41.87 49.93 41.36
C THR A 88 42.66 49.48 40.12
N ASP A 89 43.71 48.67 40.29
CA ASP A 89 44.54 48.15 39.20
C ASP A 89 44.04 46.80 38.64
N CYS A 90 42.79 46.45 38.96
CA CYS A 90 42.11 45.32 38.36
C CYS A 90 41.83 45.60 36.88
N THR A 91 42.07 44.60 36.04
CA THR A 91 41.78 44.67 34.61
C THR A 91 40.64 43.73 34.28
N GLN A 92 39.77 44.13 33.37
CA GLN A 92 38.65 43.30 32.96
C GLN A 92 39.15 42.18 32.04
N VAL A 93 38.77 40.94 32.34
CA VAL A 93 39.08 39.77 31.50
C VAL A 93 38.14 39.81 30.29
N ILE A 94 38.73 39.76 29.10
CA ILE A 94 37.97 39.72 27.84
C ILE A 94 37.42 38.31 27.68
N THR A 95 36.11 38.16 27.83
CA THR A 95 35.40 36.87 27.78
C THR A 95 34.64 36.66 26.47
N ASP A 96 34.63 37.68 25.61
CA ASP A 96 33.91 37.75 24.35
C ASP A 96 34.83 38.13 23.17
N GLY A 97 34.77 37.35 22.09
CA GLY A 97 35.57 37.56 20.89
C GLY A 97 35.17 38.78 20.03
N ARG A 98 34.61 39.88 20.56
CA ARG A 98 34.29 41.09 19.78
C ARG A 98 34.57 42.34 20.60
N SER A 99 35.69 43.01 20.30
CA SER A 99 35.93 44.39 20.75
C SER A 99 35.61 45.34 19.59
N THR A 100 34.96 46.45 19.89
CA THR A 100 35.17 47.70 19.16
C THR A 100 36.06 48.57 20.04
N GLU A 101 37.34 48.68 19.70
CA GLU A 101 38.15 49.78 20.20
C GLU A 101 37.63 51.08 19.59
N GLY A 102 37.30 52.05 20.43
CA GLY A 102 37.00 53.42 20.03
C GLY A 102 35.55 53.65 19.60
N SER A 103 34.74 54.17 20.52
CA SER A 103 33.66 55.08 20.15
C SER A 103 33.64 56.22 21.16
N LEU A 104 34.22 57.34 20.71
CA LEU A 104 33.76 58.67 21.07
C LEU A 104 32.23 58.72 20.81
N TYR A 105 31.51 59.37 21.74
CA TYR A 105 30.13 59.83 21.63
C TYR A 105 29.50 59.77 20.23
N ASP A 106 28.45 58.97 20.06
CA ASP A 106 27.40 59.30 19.11
C ASP A 106 26.01 59.10 19.73
N THR A 107 25.51 60.18 20.31
CA THR A 107 24.09 60.37 20.59
C THR A 107 23.40 60.81 19.30
N LYS A 108 22.77 59.87 18.58
CA LYS A 108 21.59 60.11 17.73
C LYS A 108 21.10 58.81 17.10
N HIS A 109 20.04 58.23 17.66
CA HIS A 109 18.82 57.87 16.92
C HIS A 109 17.81 57.22 17.87
N THR A 110 16.89 58.04 18.39
CA THR A 110 15.56 57.60 18.81
C THR A 110 14.69 57.43 17.56
N ASN A 111 14.17 56.21 17.32
CA ASN A 111 12.79 55.92 16.97
C ASN A 111 12.65 54.52 16.35
N SER A 112 12.37 53.53 17.19
CA SER A 112 11.47 52.43 16.86
C SER A 112 11.02 51.74 18.14
N LEU A 113 9.71 51.80 18.39
CA LEU A 113 9.03 51.09 19.45
C LEU A 113 9.04 49.60 19.09
N GLY A 114 10.07 48.88 19.53
CA GLY A 114 10.18 47.43 19.49
C GLY A 114 10.45 46.95 20.90
N ILE A 115 9.44 46.34 21.51
CA ILE A 115 9.44 45.84 22.88
C ILE A 115 10.67 44.97 23.13
N VAL A 116 11.47 45.46 24.08
CA VAL A 116 12.49 44.80 24.90
C VAL A 116 12.56 43.28 24.74
N LYS A 117 13.66 42.79 24.13
CA LYS A 117 14.27 41.51 24.53
C LYS A 117 15.60 41.81 25.21
N GLN A 118 15.51 42.30 26.44
CA GLN A 118 16.38 41.80 27.52
C GLN A 118 16.30 40.26 27.44
N GLU A 119 17.38 39.50 27.51
CA GLU A 119 18.31 39.47 28.62
C GLU A 119 19.71 39.04 28.13
N LEU A 120 20.56 40.01 27.81
CA LEU A 120 22.01 39.85 27.93
C LEU A 120 22.39 40.34 29.32
N VAL A 121 22.06 39.53 30.32
CA VAL A 121 22.65 39.64 31.64
C VAL A 121 23.47 38.37 31.83
N VAL A 122 24.73 38.40 31.37
CA VAL A 122 25.73 37.40 31.77
C VAL A 122 26.01 37.66 33.25
N PHE A 123 25.10 37.24 34.13
CA PHE A 123 25.39 37.10 35.54
C PHE A 123 26.55 36.11 35.69
N LEU A 124 27.78 36.58 35.60
CA LEU A 124 28.95 35.78 35.96
C LEU A 124 28.74 35.40 37.43
N PRO A 125 28.82 34.12 37.80
CA PRO A 125 28.24 33.66 39.05
C PRO A 125 29.27 33.72 40.15
N GLN A 126 28.72 33.93 41.33
CA GLN A 126 28.85 33.17 42.58
C GLN A 126 30.03 32.19 42.81
N LYS A 127 30.68 31.57 41.82
CA LYS A 127 31.84 30.68 42.06
C LYS A 127 32.68 30.45 40.80
N ILE A 128 34.00 30.54 40.93
CA ILE A 128 35.00 30.23 39.89
C ILE A 128 35.77 28.99 40.36
N VAL A 129 35.94 28.01 39.47
CA VAL A 129 36.70 26.79 39.73
C VAL A 129 37.82 26.69 38.70
N LEU A 130 39.02 26.33 39.15
CA LEU A 130 40.19 26.16 38.29
C LEU A 130 40.55 24.69 38.15
N ILE A 131 40.75 24.29 36.89
CA ILE A 131 41.34 23.01 36.47
C ILE A 131 42.27 23.33 35.31
N THR A 132 43.38 24.05 35.50
CA THR A 132 44.21 24.63 34.40
C THR A 132 43.48 25.57 33.39
N ASP A 133 42.15 25.55 33.40
CA ASP A 133 41.16 26.20 32.55
C ASP A 133 40.24 27.06 33.43
N LEU A 134 39.70 28.13 32.87
CA LEU A 134 38.81 29.07 33.56
C LEU A 134 37.35 28.70 33.30
N ILE A 135 36.61 28.38 34.37
CA ILE A 135 35.18 28.04 34.29
C ILE A 135 34.34 29.15 34.92
N VAL A 136 33.33 29.60 34.16
CA VAL A 136 32.47 30.71 34.54
C VAL A 136 31.02 30.34 34.25
N ALA A 137 30.19 30.24 35.28
CA ALA A 137 28.77 29.94 35.07
C ALA A 137 27.94 31.20 34.66
N ALA A 138 26.66 31.04 34.39
CA ALA A 138 25.71 32.09 34.13
C ALA A 138 24.30 31.56 34.44
N PRO A 139 23.94 31.39 35.73
CA PRO A 139 22.72 30.69 36.13
C PRO A 139 21.44 31.40 35.68
N PHE A 140 21.48 32.71 35.46
CA PHE A 140 20.33 33.48 34.96
C PHE A 140 20.36 33.65 33.43
N TYR A 141 21.24 32.93 32.73
CA TYR A 141 21.17 32.85 31.28
C TYR A 141 19.83 32.23 30.88
N PHE A 142 19.12 32.86 29.93
CA PHE A 142 17.84 32.35 29.46
C PHE A 142 17.72 32.46 27.94
N ASN A 143 17.19 31.41 27.33
CA ASN A 143 16.78 31.34 25.93
C ASN A 143 15.49 30.52 25.87
N ARG A 144 14.77 30.53 24.73
CA ARG A 144 13.48 29.83 24.52
C ARG A 144 13.44 28.34 24.89
N ALA A 145 14.59 27.69 25.07
CA ALA A 145 14.69 26.27 25.40
C ALA A 145 15.80 25.95 26.42
N GLU A 146 16.57 26.95 26.87
CA GLU A 146 17.76 26.77 27.71
C GLU A 146 17.67 27.72 28.91
N GLY A 147 17.97 27.20 30.10
CA GLY A 147 18.03 27.97 31.33
C GLY A 147 19.33 27.67 32.07
N GLY A 148 20.08 28.72 32.41
CA GLY A 148 21.43 28.61 32.93
C GLY A 148 22.47 28.16 31.89
N ALA A 149 23.69 28.66 32.04
CA ALA A 149 24.82 28.26 31.19
C ALA A 149 26.12 28.18 32.00
N VAL A 150 27.11 27.43 31.51
CA VAL A 150 28.48 27.44 32.01
C VAL A 150 29.46 27.54 30.85
N TYR A 151 30.38 28.50 30.92
CA TYR A 151 31.39 28.77 29.92
C TYR A 151 32.75 28.25 30.41
N VAL A 152 33.42 27.46 29.58
CA VAL A 152 34.75 26.92 29.85
C VAL A 152 35.74 27.51 28.86
N TYR A 153 36.72 28.21 29.39
CA TYR A 153 37.80 28.88 28.68
C TYR A 153 39.08 28.06 28.87
N THR A 154 39.50 27.34 27.82
CA THR A 154 40.67 26.48 27.91
C THR A 154 41.96 27.24 27.59
N THR A 155 43.01 27.01 28.38
CA THR A 155 44.30 27.71 28.21
C THR A 155 45.11 27.14 27.02
N LEU A 156 44.73 25.97 26.50
CA LEU A 156 45.43 25.24 25.43
C LEU A 156 45.28 25.80 24.00
N GLN A 157 44.55 26.91 23.79
CA GLN A 157 44.41 27.53 22.45
C GLN A 157 45.51 28.52 22.07
N LYS A 158 46.66 28.51 22.76
CA LYS A 158 47.86 29.28 22.36
C LYS A 158 48.83 28.55 21.42
N ILE A 159 48.53 27.31 21.02
CA ILE A 159 49.27 26.62 19.97
C ILE A 159 48.41 26.60 18.71
N TYR A 160 48.35 27.73 18.01
CA TYR A 160 48.46 27.87 16.55
C TYR A 160 48.14 29.33 16.22
N LYS A 161 49.05 29.93 15.46
CA LYS A 161 49.03 31.31 15.01
C LYS A 161 47.67 31.71 14.41
N GLU A 162 47.40 33.02 14.50
CA GLU A 162 46.45 33.82 13.73
C GLU A 162 44.98 33.89 14.20
N ARG A 163 44.66 35.05 14.79
CA ARG A 163 43.48 35.93 14.53
C ARG A 163 42.05 35.37 14.48
N GLU A 164 41.77 34.10 14.74
CA GLU A 164 40.42 33.64 15.05
C GLU A 164 40.24 33.53 16.56
N LYS A 165 39.44 34.44 17.12
CA LYS A 165 38.95 34.41 18.49
C LYS A 165 38.24 33.07 18.72
N SER A 166 38.91 32.18 19.43
CA SER A 166 38.32 30.90 19.82
C SER A 166 37.13 31.13 20.75
N LYS A 167 36.01 30.46 20.46
CA LYS A 167 34.80 30.55 21.27
C LYS A 167 34.93 29.61 22.48
N PRO A 168 34.54 30.04 23.69
CA PRO A 168 34.52 29.15 24.85
C PRO A 168 33.53 28.01 24.66
N VAL A 169 33.80 26.88 25.29
CA VAL A 169 32.84 25.76 25.35
C VAL A 169 31.67 26.21 26.24
N LYS A 170 30.44 26.07 25.75
CA LYS A 170 29.21 26.45 26.47
C LYS A 170 28.42 25.20 26.84
N LEU A 171 28.27 24.94 28.13
CA LEU A 171 27.34 23.97 28.72
C LEU A 171 26.04 24.68 29.06
N VAL A 172 24.89 24.04 28.89
CA VAL A 172 23.57 24.63 29.08
C VAL A 172 22.65 23.70 29.85
N GLY A 173 21.80 24.28 30.69
CA GLY A 173 20.76 23.56 31.41
C GLY A 173 19.39 23.67 30.74
N ARG A 174 18.41 22.96 31.31
CA ARG A 174 17.01 23.06 30.88
C ARG A 174 16.41 24.42 31.25
N GLU A 175 15.29 24.75 30.63
CA GLU A 175 14.51 25.95 30.93
C GLU A 175 14.24 26.08 32.44
N GLU A 176 14.36 27.30 32.98
CA GLU A 176 14.17 27.64 34.40
C GLU A 176 15.07 26.90 35.43
N SER A 177 15.96 26.00 35.00
CA SER A 177 16.81 25.17 35.89
C SER A 177 17.80 25.96 36.75
N ARG A 178 18.16 27.15 36.28
CA ARG A 178 19.30 27.96 36.72
C ARG A 178 20.61 27.18 36.78
N PHE A 179 20.84 26.31 35.80
CA PHE A 179 22.08 25.54 35.68
C PHE A 179 23.34 26.42 35.78
N GLY A 180 24.28 26.00 36.63
CA GLY A 180 25.44 26.81 36.97
C GLY A 180 25.26 27.67 38.21
N PHE A 181 24.21 27.43 39.01
CA PHE A 181 23.98 28.16 40.26
C PHE A 181 25.05 27.83 41.31
N ALA A 182 25.41 26.55 41.41
CA ALA A 182 26.53 26.08 42.18
C ALA A 182 27.55 25.38 41.28
N LEU A 183 28.83 25.53 41.61
CA LEU A 183 29.95 24.92 40.89
C LEU A 183 31.00 24.49 41.92
N THR A 184 31.59 23.31 41.74
CA THR A 184 32.73 22.87 42.57
C THR A 184 33.69 22.01 41.75
N ASN A 185 34.99 22.10 42.08
CA ASN A 185 35.98 21.12 41.66
C ASN A 185 35.70 19.83 42.45
N LEU A 186 35.75 18.69 41.79
CA LEU A 186 35.72 17.38 42.43
C LEU A 186 37.12 16.78 42.55
N GLY A 187 38.15 17.39 41.98
CA GLY A 187 39.42 16.72 41.73
C GLY A 187 39.24 15.64 40.66
N ASP A 188 40.22 14.75 40.54
CA ASP A 188 40.16 13.61 39.64
C ASP A 188 39.33 12.47 40.27
N LEU A 189 38.04 12.43 39.93
CA LEU A 189 37.03 11.52 40.46
C LEU A 189 37.16 10.13 39.83
N ASN A 190 37.56 10.04 38.57
CA ASN A 190 37.71 8.76 37.87
C ASN A 190 39.17 8.23 37.80
N LYS A 191 40.14 8.99 38.33
CA LYS A 191 41.59 8.70 38.33
C LYS A 191 42.19 8.61 36.93
N ASP A 192 41.67 9.37 35.97
CA ASP A 192 42.17 9.39 34.59
C ASP A 192 43.30 10.43 34.35
N GLY A 193 43.64 11.20 35.38
CA GLY A 193 44.66 12.25 35.35
C GLY A 193 44.14 13.64 35.05
N TYR A 194 42.83 13.83 34.87
CA TYR A 194 42.18 15.12 34.66
C TYR A 194 41.20 15.41 35.80
N GLU A 195 41.08 16.67 36.22
CA GLU A 195 40.10 17.02 37.27
C GLU A 195 38.70 17.16 36.68
N ASP A 196 37.70 16.87 37.53
CA ASP A 196 36.28 16.82 37.20
C ASP A 196 35.50 17.91 37.94
N ILE A 197 34.29 18.22 37.47
CA ILE A 197 33.44 19.23 38.10
C ILE A 197 32.02 18.71 38.39
N ALA A 198 31.41 19.33 39.40
CA ALA A 198 29.97 19.25 39.62
C ALA A 198 29.31 20.61 39.39
N ILE A 199 28.17 20.60 38.69
CA ILE A 199 27.34 21.77 38.40
C ILE A 199 25.94 21.57 38.97
N GLY A 200 25.47 22.53 39.76
CA GLY A 200 24.13 22.53 40.35
C GLY A 200 23.09 23.24 39.47
N ALA A 201 21.91 22.63 39.38
CA ALA A 201 20.70 23.13 38.75
C ALA A 201 19.53 22.99 39.73
N PRO A 202 19.49 23.83 40.79
CA PRO A 202 18.58 23.65 41.93
C PRO A 202 17.10 23.73 41.59
N TYR A 203 16.74 24.30 40.44
CA TYR A 203 15.35 24.47 40.01
C TYR A 203 15.00 23.58 38.82
N GLU A 204 15.91 22.70 38.38
CA GLU A 204 15.54 21.64 37.44
C GLU A 204 14.78 20.56 38.18
N LYS A 205 13.47 20.44 37.89
CA LYS A 205 12.54 19.62 38.69
C LYS A 205 12.56 20.08 40.16
N LYS A 206 12.94 19.21 41.10
CA LYS A 206 13.15 19.55 42.52
C LYS A 206 14.63 19.85 42.87
N GLY A 207 15.49 19.87 41.86
CA GLY A 207 16.93 20.07 41.98
C GLY A 207 17.72 18.92 41.39
N THR A 208 18.75 19.26 40.61
CA THR A 208 19.60 18.30 39.89
C THR A 208 21.07 18.73 39.97
N VAL A 209 21.98 17.76 40.06
CA VAL A 209 23.43 17.99 40.00
C VAL A 209 24.02 17.18 38.85
N TYR A 210 24.88 17.82 38.07
CA TYR A 210 25.55 17.24 36.91
C TYR A 210 27.03 17.06 37.20
N ILE A 211 27.57 15.89 36.87
CA ILE A 211 29.00 15.59 36.93
C ILE A 211 29.55 15.61 35.50
N TYR A 212 30.59 16.40 35.29
CA TYR A 212 31.30 16.49 34.01
C TYR A 212 32.75 16.11 34.21
N LEU A 213 33.23 15.22 33.35
CA LEU A 213 34.59 14.71 33.42
C LEU A 213 35.57 15.60 32.64
N GLY A 214 36.78 15.70 33.16
CA GLY A 214 37.93 16.29 32.47
C GLY A 214 38.45 15.40 31.34
N SER A 215 39.27 15.96 30.45
CA SER A 215 40.02 15.20 29.46
C SER A 215 41.22 16.02 28.96
N LYS A 216 42.10 15.37 28.20
CA LYS A 216 43.22 16.03 27.51
C LYS A 216 42.79 17.23 26.65
N ASN A 217 41.57 17.21 26.12
CA ASN A 217 41.06 18.23 25.21
C ASN A 217 40.18 19.29 25.95
N GLY A 218 40.22 19.31 27.29
CA GLY A 218 39.33 20.10 28.13
C GLY A 218 38.13 19.28 28.62
N ILE A 219 37.06 19.96 29.03
CA ILE A 219 35.88 19.30 29.60
C ILE A 219 35.09 18.48 28.56
N ILE A 220 34.63 17.29 28.94
CA ILE A 220 33.68 16.52 28.14
C ILE A 220 32.30 17.18 28.24
N THR A 221 31.68 17.53 27.11
CA THR A 221 30.43 18.33 27.10
C THR A 221 29.17 17.54 27.45
N VAL A 222 29.27 16.21 27.51
CA VAL A 222 28.18 15.32 27.93
C VAL A 222 28.41 14.93 29.40
N PRO A 223 27.42 15.12 30.29
CA PRO A 223 27.58 14.76 31.69
C PRO A 223 27.77 13.24 31.85
N SER A 224 28.71 12.82 32.69
CA SER A 224 28.96 11.41 33.00
C SER A 224 27.92 10.85 33.96
N GLN A 225 27.41 11.68 34.86
CA GLN A 225 26.37 11.34 35.82
C GLN A 225 25.45 12.53 36.04
N VAL A 226 24.15 12.25 36.14
CA VAL A 226 23.12 13.22 36.51
C VAL A 226 22.42 12.68 37.74
N ILE A 227 22.34 13.50 38.79
CA ILE A 227 21.84 13.12 40.11
C ILE A 227 20.60 13.97 40.38
N HIS A 228 19.44 13.33 40.44
CA HIS A 228 18.19 14.02 40.72
C HIS A 228 17.82 13.95 42.20
N ALA A 229 17.21 15.01 42.71
CA ALA A 229 16.62 15.02 44.06
C ALA A 229 15.58 13.91 44.27
N GLU A 230 14.92 13.48 43.20
CA GLU A 230 13.90 12.42 43.20
C GLU A 230 14.48 11.03 43.45
N ASP A 231 15.77 10.83 43.20
CA ASP A 231 16.47 9.55 43.38
C ASP A 231 16.98 9.37 44.83
N MET A 232 16.82 10.39 45.67
CA MET A 232 17.22 10.35 47.06
C MET A 232 16.20 9.55 47.89
N PRO A 233 16.64 8.86 48.97
CA PRO A 233 15.72 8.16 49.88
C PRO A 233 14.64 9.06 50.48
N GLU A 234 14.95 10.34 50.64
CA GLU A 234 14.04 11.37 51.14
C GLU A 234 13.82 12.46 50.08
N PRO A 235 12.58 12.98 49.95
CA PRO A 235 12.28 13.99 48.95
C PRO A 235 12.91 15.35 49.28
N LEU A 236 13.90 15.77 48.49
CA LEU A 236 14.55 17.07 48.61
C LEU A 236 14.04 18.08 47.56
N GLN A 237 14.15 19.37 47.90
CA GLN A 237 13.85 20.55 47.10
C GLN A 237 15.06 21.49 47.11
N THR A 238 15.26 22.26 46.05
CA THR A 238 16.46 23.11 45.85
C THR A 238 17.79 22.32 45.91
N PHE A 239 17.74 21.03 45.64
CA PHE A 239 18.91 20.16 45.66
C PHE A 239 19.94 20.61 44.63
N GLY A 240 21.17 20.88 45.06
CA GLY A 240 22.21 21.44 44.21
C GLY A 240 22.32 22.96 44.26
N TYR A 241 21.66 23.62 45.23
CA TYR A 241 21.78 25.07 45.43
C TYR A 241 23.17 25.48 45.94
N SER A 242 23.82 24.62 46.72
CA SER A 242 25.20 24.78 47.14
C SER A 242 25.94 23.46 47.02
N LEU A 243 27.19 23.50 46.57
CA LEU A 243 28.04 22.31 46.37
C LEU A 243 29.40 22.51 47.04
N SER A 244 29.93 21.45 47.63
CA SER A 244 31.30 21.35 48.13
C SER A 244 31.85 19.97 47.81
N GLY A 245 32.94 19.88 47.06
CA GLY A 245 33.61 18.63 46.71
C GLY A 245 35.12 18.75 46.73
N GLY A 246 35.81 17.70 46.30
CA GLY A 246 37.28 17.67 46.20
C GLY A 246 38.00 17.17 47.45
N ILE A 247 37.27 16.69 48.45
CA ILE A 247 37.81 16.10 49.68
C ILE A 247 37.26 14.68 49.83
N ASP A 248 38.15 13.73 50.13
CA ASP A 248 37.81 12.36 50.50
C ASP A 248 37.46 12.30 52.00
N MET A 249 36.17 12.11 52.31
CA MET A 249 35.65 12.18 53.68
C MET A 249 35.67 10.83 54.39
N ASP A 250 35.75 9.72 53.64
CA ASP A 250 35.76 8.36 54.18
C ASP A 250 37.08 7.59 53.97
N GLN A 251 38.10 8.29 53.46
CA GLN A 251 39.45 7.79 53.23
C GLN A 251 39.49 6.58 52.28
N ASN A 252 38.66 6.62 51.23
CA ASN A 252 38.60 5.57 50.21
C ASN A 252 39.53 5.81 48.99
N GLY A 253 40.17 6.98 48.92
CA GLY A 253 41.05 7.42 47.84
C GLY A 253 40.36 8.24 46.76
N TYR A 254 39.05 8.43 46.85
CA TYR A 254 38.21 9.20 45.93
C TYR A 254 37.57 10.37 46.68
N SER A 255 37.45 11.50 46.00
CA SER A 255 36.79 12.69 46.53
C SER A 255 35.28 12.50 46.61
N ASP A 256 34.66 13.07 47.64
CA ASP A 256 33.23 13.01 47.87
C ASP A 256 32.55 14.34 47.53
N LEU A 257 31.22 14.35 47.52
CA LEU A 257 30.41 15.51 47.17
C LEU A 257 29.32 15.78 48.23
N LEU A 258 29.34 16.99 48.79
CA LEU A 258 28.27 17.54 49.61
C LEU A 258 27.33 18.42 48.77
N ILE A 259 26.03 18.22 48.97
CA ILE A 259 24.96 18.89 48.22
C ILE A 259 23.96 19.49 49.20
N GLY A 260 23.74 20.80 49.12
CA GLY A 260 22.75 21.51 49.92
C GLY A 260 21.37 21.54 49.28
N ALA A 261 20.34 21.43 50.12
CA ALA A 261 18.92 21.53 49.80
C ALA A 261 18.24 22.41 50.88
N TYR A 262 18.40 23.73 50.77
CA TYR A 262 18.11 24.66 51.87
C TYR A 262 16.62 24.75 52.22
N GLU A 263 15.71 24.53 51.27
CA GLU A 263 14.26 24.51 51.53
C GLU A 263 13.81 23.32 52.40
N ASN A 264 14.67 22.31 52.53
CA ASN A 264 14.44 21.16 53.41
C ASN A 264 15.29 21.21 54.68
N ASP A 265 16.03 22.30 54.92
CA ASP A 265 17.03 22.38 55.99
C ASP A 265 18.04 21.21 55.96
N ALA A 266 18.34 20.70 54.75
CA ALA A 266 19.03 19.42 54.56
C ALA A 266 20.34 19.53 53.75
N VAL A 267 21.25 18.60 54.02
CA VAL A 267 22.51 18.39 53.29
C VAL A 267 22.65 16.90 52.98
N ALA A 268 22.99 16.56 51.74
CA ALA A 268 23.30 15.20 51.33
C ALA A 268 24.81 15.02 51.11
N LEU A 269 25.38 13.94 51.64
CA LEU A 269 26.74 13.49 51.35
C LEU A 269 26.68 12.31 50.37
N LEU A 270 27.30 12.48 49.21
CA LEU A 270 27.48 11.41 48.24
C LEU A 270 28.94 10.96 48.26
N ARG A 271 29.15 9.68 48.58
CA ARG A 271 30.46 9.05 48.65
C ARG A 271 30.83 8.36 47.35
N SER A 272 32.05 8.55 46.88
CA SER A 272 32.49 8.01 45.59
C SER A 272 32.87 6.53 45.69
N LYS A 273 32.47 5.74 44.69
CA LYS A 273 32.79 4.30 44.63
C LYS A 273 34.15 4.08 43.95
N LYS A 274 34.90 3.06 44.40
CA LYS A 274 36.15 2.65 43.75
C LYS A 274 35.89 2.12 42.35
N ILE A 275 36.72 2.50 41.37
CA ILE A 275 36.59 2.07 39.98
C ILE A 275 37.45 0.83 39.70
N ILE A 276 36.88 -0.18 39.06
CA ILE A 276 37.58 -1.35 38.52
C ILE A 276 37.65 -1.20 37.00
N ASP A 277 38.88 -1.19 36.48
CA ASP A 277 39.15 -1.18 35.05
C ASP A 277 39.48 -2.60 34.57
N ILE A 278 38.76 -3.09 33.55
CA ILE A 278 38.92 -4.45 33.02
C ILE A 278 39.32 -4.36 31.55
N THR A 279 40.61 -4.52 31.28
CA THR A 279 41.11 -4.61 29.91
C THR A 279 40.79 -5.99 29.33
N THR A 280 39.89 -6.02 28.36
CA THR A 280 39.55 -7.26 27.62
C THR A 280 40.33 -7.34 26.33
N TYR A 281 40.84 -8.51 25.95
CA TYR A 281 41.48 -8.70 24.65
C TYR A 281 41.10 -10.06 24.06
N ILE A 282 41.13 -10.18 22.74
CA ILE A 282 40.72 -11.40 22.03
C ILE A 282 41.87 -11.82 21.12
N ARG A 283 42.28 -13.07 21.25
CA ARG A 283 43.33 -13.68 20.44
C ARG A 283 42.80 -14.90 19.71
N TYR A 284 43.22 -15.07 18.46
CA TYR A 284 42.80 -16.16 17.60
C TYR A 284 43.92 -17.18 17.47
N LEU A 285 43.58 -18.45 17.72
CA LEU A 285 44.48 -19.57 17.56
C LEU A 285 44.33 -20.15 16.15
N LYS A 286 45.41 -20.08 15.36
CA LYS A 286 45.49 -20.77 14.06
C LYS A 286 45.64 -22.27 14.24
N LYS A 287 45.38 -23.01 13.15
CA LYS A 287 45.57 -24.48 13.09
C LYS A 287 47.03 -24.91 13.31
N ASP A 288 47.99 -24.02 13.02
CA ASP A 288 49.43 -24.24 13.24
C ASP A 288 49.88 -23.95 14.69
N GLY A 289 48.95 -23.55 15.57
CA GLY A 289 49.24 -23.22 16.98
C GLY A 289 49.73 -21.78 17.20
N THR A 290 49.89 -20.97 16.15
CA THR A 290 50.25 -19.56 16.29
C THR A 290 49.05 -18.72 16.74
N VAL A 291 49.34 -17.66 17.49
CA VAL A 291 48.33 -16.76 18.06
C VAL A 291 48.40 -15.43 17.34
N GLN A 292 47.27 -14.93 16.84
CA GLN A 292 47.15 -13.67 16.12
C GLN A 292 46.00 -12.81 16.67
N ASP A 293 46.14 -11.49 16.56
CA ASP A 293 45.14 -10.52 17.05
C ASP A 293 43.97 -10.28 16.07
N LYS A 294 44.07 -10.76 14.82
CA LYS A 294 43.04 -10.58 13.77
C LYS A 294 42.54 -11.94 13.26
N ILE A 295 41.22 -12.06 13.09
CA ILE A 295 40.58 -13.23 12.49
C ILE A 295 40.94 -13.29 11.01
N GLU A 296 41.40 -14.45 10.53
CA GLU A 296 41.52 -14.71 9.09
C GLU A 296 40.12 -14.83 8.46
N PRO A 297 39.87 -14.25 7.27
CA PRO A 297 38.58 -14.36 6.61
C PRO A 297 38.10 -15.81 6.51
N ILE A 298 36.86 -16.05 6.93
CA ILE A 298 36.27 -17.40 6.98
C ILE A 298 35.97 -17.84 5.55
N ASP A 299 36.62 -18.91 5.08
CA ASP A 299 36.23 -19.61 3.86
C ASP A 299 35.07 -20.58 4.18
N PRO A 300 33.83 -20.32 3.73
CA PRO A 300 32.68 -21.17 4.02
C PRO A 300 32.78 -22.55 3.34
N ASN A 301 33.64 -22.73 2.33
CA ASN A 301 33.81 -24.00 1.61
C ASN A 301 34.88 -24.89 2.23
N LYS A 302 35.70 -24.36 3.15
CA LYS A 302 36.76 -25.10 3.82
C LYS A 302 36.31 -25.57 5.20
N VAL A 303 36.47 -26.87 5.46
CA VAL A 303 36.15 -27.42 6.79
C VAL A 303 37.15 -26.88 7.82
N GLY A 304 36.65 -26.01 8.71
CA GLY A 304 37.40 -25.40 9.81
C GLY A 304 37.79 -26.44 10.86
N CYS A 305 36.90 -26.75 11.79
CA CYS A 305 37.12 -27.76 12.83
C CYS A 305 36.66 -29.15 12.36
N SER A 306 37.39 -30.22 12.70
CA SER A 306 36.98 -31.60 12.37
C SER A 306 35.58 -31.90 12.92
N ARG A 307 34.63 -32.15 12.01
CA ARG A 307 33.28 -32.63 12.34
C ARG A 307 33.34 -34.08 12.79
N ARG A 308 32.71 -34.41 13.93
CA ARG A 308 32.10 -35.72 14.10
C ARG A 308 30.61 -35.57 13.72
N SER A 309 30.20 -36.26 12.66
CA SER A 309 28.79 -36.57 12.30
C SER A 309 27.87 -35.44 11.78
N LYS A 310 27.09 -35.77 10.74
CA LYS A 310 26.08 -34.91 10.08
C LYS A 310 24.71 -35.08 10.74
N PHE A 311 23.96 -33.99 10.94
CA PHE A 311 22.50 -34.03 11.09
C PHE A 311 21.84 -32.86 10.36
N LYS A 312 20.76 -33.15 9.63
CA LYS A 312 19.84 -32.15 9.06
C LYS A 312 18.73 -31.88 10.06
N SER A 313 18.40 -30.62 10.29
CA SER A 313 17.19 -30.20 10.98
C SER A 313 16.57 -29.01 10.26
N TYR A 314 15.27 -29.10 10.04
CA TYR A 314 14.40 -28.03 9.54
C TYR A 314 13.80 -27.30 10.74
N MET A 315 13.82 -25.97 10.74
CA MET A 315 12.86 -25.21 11.53
C MET A 315 12.56 -23.83 10.93
N SER A 316 11.26 -23.62 10.70
CA SER A 316 10.58 -22.37 10.35
C SER A 316 10.48 -21.46 11.58
N GLY A 317 10.58 -20.14 11.37
CA GLY A 317 10.22 -19.15 12.39
C GLY A 317 11.11 -17.91 12.37
N VAL A 318 10.48 -16.77 12.08
CA VAL A 318 11.09 -15.43 12.01
C VAL A 318 11.58 -14.98 13.39
N LYS A 319 12.89 -15.11 13.67
CA LYS A 319 13.62 -14.37 14.72
C LYS A 319 15.04 -14.10 14.21
N LYS A 320 15.58 -12.89 14.44
CA LYS A 320 16.92 -12.45 13.99
C LYS A 320 17.93 -13.60 14.05
N PHE A 321 18.25 -14.17 12.89
CA PHE A 321 19.03 -15.39 12.80
C PHE A 321 20.49 -15.07 13.13
N SER A 322 20.97 -15.45 14.32
CA SER A 322 22.41 -15.56 14.53
C SER A 322 22.97 -16.55 13.51
N ARG A 323 24.05 -16.18 12.81
CA ARG A 323 24.74 -17.05 11.83
C ARG A 323 25.67 -18.06 12.47
N VAL A 324 25.88 -17.94 13.78
CA VAL A 324 26.80 -18.77 14.56
C VAL A 324 26.15 -19.35 15.80
N TRP A 325 26.70 -20.47 16.29
CA TRP A 325 26.40 -21.00 17.61
C TRP A 325 27.69 -21.32 18.36
N PHE A 326 27.56 -21.39 19.69
CA PHE A 326 28.64 -21.65 20.62
C PHE A 326 28.52 -23.06 21.23
N GLY A 327 29.66 -23.69 21.54
CA GLY A 327 29.72 -24.94 22.31
C GLY A 327 29.44 -26.23 21.52
N ALA A 328 29.40 -27.35 22.24
CA ALA A 328 29.19 -28.69 21.67
C ALA A 328 27.77 -28.90 21.12
N GLU A 329 27.63 -29.92 20.26
CA GLU A 329 26.55 -30.24 19.29
C GLU A 329 25.08 -30.09 19.72
N TYR A 330 24.77 -29.90 21.00
CA TYR A 330 23.40 -29.89 21.53
C TYR A 330 22.83 -28.51 21.88
N SER A 331 23.66 -27.48 22.08
CA SER A 331 23.15 -26.26 22.73
C SER A 331 22.50 -25.24 21.78
N HIS A 332 22.87 -25.18 20.49
CA HIS A 332 22.43 -24.15 19.52
C HIS A 332 22.41 -22.71 20.06
N LEU A 333 23.14 -22.43 21.14
CA LEU A 333 23.08 -21.15 21.83
C LEU A 333 23.81 -20.10 21.02
N HIS A 334 23.18 -18.92 20.89
CA HIS A 334 23.73 -17.76 20.20
C HIS A 334 24.50 -16.81 21.14
N TYR A 335 24.64 -17.20 22.40
CA TYR A 335 25.39 -16.49 23.43
C TYR A 335 26.01 -17.48 24.41
N ILE A 336 27.03 -17.04 25.15
CA ILE A 336 27.62 -17.75 26.28
C ILE A 336 27.59 -16.81 27.48
N ASN A 337 27.10 -17.29 28.62
CA ASN A 337 27.24 -16.60 29.90
C ASN A 337 28.18 -17.40 30.80
N ARG A 338 29.18 -16.73 31.39
CA ARG A 338 30.12 -17.32 32.35
C ARG A 338 30.32 -16.37 33.51
N THR A 339 30.49 -16.95 34.69
CA THR A 339 30.96 -16.23 35.88
C THR A 339 32.45 -16.48 36.02
N VAL A 340 33.22 -15.40 36.21
CA VAL A 340 34.67 -15.44 36.40
C VAL A 340 34.98 -14.81 37.74
N ASN A 341 35.80 -15.48 38.54
CA ASN A 341 36.34 -14.93 39.78
C ASN A 341 37.77 -14.48 39.52
N LEU A 342 38.02 -13.17 39.59
CA LEU A 342 39.35 -12.58 39.48
C LEU A 342 39.90 -12.39 40.90
N ASP A 343 41.01 -13.06 41.20
CA ASP A 343 41.74 -12.85 42.47
C ASP A 343 42.73 -11.70 42.29
N THR A 344 42.86 -10.85 43.31
CA THR A 344 43.86 -9.77 43.41
C THR A 344 45.30 -10.19 43.09
N LYS A 345 45.63 -11.49 43.17
CA LYS A 345 46.95 -12.07 42.82
C LYS A 345 47.05 -12.60 41.38
N LYS A 346 45.91 -12.91 40.73
CA LYS A 346 45.83 -13.38 39.34
C LYS A 346 45.05 -12.36 38.53
N LEU A 347 45.76 -11.36 38.05
CA LEU A 347 45.25 -10.21 37.31
C LEU A 347 44.72 -10.55 35.90
N GLU A 348 44.80 -11.82 35.48
CA GLU A 348 44.42 -12.23 34.13
C GLU A 348 43.72 -13.59 34.14
N HIS A 349 42.59 -13.67 33.43
CA HIS A 349 41.85 -14.90 33.20
C HIS A 349 41.52 -15.06 31.72
N CYS A 350 41.93 -16.18 31.13
CA CYS A 350 41.71 -16.50 29.73
C CYS A 350 40.75 -17.68 29.56
N GLN A 351 39.82 -17.59 28.61
CA GLN A 351 38.91 -18.66 28.23
C GLN A 351 38.95 -18.92 26.73
N LYS A 352 38.93 -20.20 26.35
CA LYS A 352 38.91 -20.64 24.96
C LYS A 352 37.53 -21.18 24.61
N GLU A 353 36.95 -20.67 23.53
CA GLU A 353 35.65 -21.11 23.03
C GLU A 353 35.72 -21.41 21.53
N ILE A 354 34.94 -22.40 21.09
CA ILE A 354 34.82 -22.79 19.68
C ILE A 354 33.49 -22.28 19.15
N VAL A 355 33.55 -21.52 18.05
CA VAL A 355 32.39 -20.96 17.37
C VAL A 355 32.17 -21.71 16.06
N TYR A 356 30.93 -22.09 15.80
CA TYR A 356 30.54 -22.82 14.59
C TYR A 356 29.62 -21.98 13.72
N LEU A 357 29.84 -22.02 12.40
CA LEU A 357 28.98 -21.39 11.40
C LEU A 357 27.79 -22.30 11.09
N LYS A 358 26.58 -21.73 11.04
CA LYS A 358 25.36 -22.45 10.65
C LYS A 358 25.45 -22.94 9.21
N GLU A 359 24.96 -24.16 8.96
CA GLU A 359 24.81 -24.68 7.61
C GLU A 359 23.87 -23.78 6.79
N ASN A 360 24.16 -23.59 5.49
CA ASN A 360 23.38 -22.78 4.55
C ASN A 360 23.29 -21.27 4.89
N THR A 361 24.30 -20.70 5.56
CA THR A 361 24.38 -19.24 5.77
C THR A 361 24.42 -18.51 4.41
N ARG A 362 23.38 -17.74 4.09
CA ARG A 362 23.22 -17.02 2.80
C ARG A 362 23.98 -15.70 2.75
N ASP A 363 23.94 -14.95 3.85
CA ASP A 363 24.68 -13.70 4.01
C ASP A 363 26.11 -13.97 4.45
N ILE A 364 27.01 -13.99 3.46
CA ILE A 364 28.47 -14.01 3.62
C ILE A 364 29.11 -12.64 3.32
N GLN A 365 28.29 -11.62 3.08
CA GLN A 365 28.79 -10.26 2.79
C GLN A 365 29.07 -9.49 4.07
N SER A 366 28.14 -9.57 5.03
CA SER A 366 28.23 -8.81 6.27
C SER A 366 29.16 -9.50 7.28
N PRO A 367 29.99 -8.77 8.03
CA PRO A 367 30.81 -9.35 9.08
C PRO A 367 29.94 -9.90 10.22
N ILE A 368 30.35 -11.01 10.83
CA ILE A 368 29.73 -11.53 12.05
C ILE A 368 30.27 -10.69 13.21
N LYS A 369 29.40 -9.87 13.81
CA LYS A 369 29.73 -9.06 14.98
C LYS A 369 29.51 -9.87 16.26
N PHE A 370 30.54 -9.97 17.07
CA PHE A 370 30.51 -10.55 18.40
C PHE A 370 30.58 -9.44 19.43
N ARG A 371 29.74 -9.52 20.46
CA ARG A 371 29.69 -8.56 21.55
C ARG A 371 30.02 -9.27 22.86
N LEU A 372 31.12 -8.86 23.49
CA LEU A 372 31.48 -9.25 24.85
C LEU A 372 30.96 -8.18 25.81
N ASN A 373 30.05 -8.56 26.70
CA ASN A 373 29.59 -7.72 27.81
C ASN A 373 30.01 -8.39 29.12
N TYR A 374 30.36 -7.58 30.11
CA TYR A 374 30.63 -8.06 31.46
C TYR A 374 29.99 -7.14 32.48
N SER A 375 29.61 -7.71 33.62
CA SER A 375 28.98 -7.02 34.74
C SER A 375 29.59 -7.52 36.04
N LEU A 376 29.68 -6.65 37.02
CA LEU A 376 30.12 -7.02 38.36
C LEU A 376 28.94 -7.62 39.13
N ILE A 377 29.11 -8.83 39.64
CA ILE A 377 28.13 -9.47 40.52
C ILE A 377 28.48 -9.05 41.94
N GLN A 378 27.70 -8.11 42.49
CA GLN A 378 27.82 -7.64 43.87
C GLN A 378 26.45 -7.34 44.44
N GLU A 379 26.35 -7.34 45.76
CA GLU A 379 25.19 -6.78 46.46
C GLU A 379 25.32 -5.25 46.51
N GLU A 380 24.21 -4.52 46.38
CA GLU A 380 24.23 -3.06 46.50
C GLU A 380 24.18 -2.64 47.97
N PRO A 381 24.79 -1.50 48.35
CA PRO A 381 24.77 -1.02 49.72
C PRO A 381 23.35 -0.58 50.10
N ILE A 382 22.88 -1.02 51.27
CA ILE A 382 21.59 -0.64 51.84
C ILE A 382 21.82 0.44 52.89
N MET A 383 20.95 1.44 52.94
CA MET A 383 20.99 2.46 53.99
C MET A 383 20.77 1.81 55.36
N PRO A 384 21.70 1.94 56.31
CA PRO A 384 21.56 1.37 57.64
C PRO A 384 20.52 2.14 58.46
N VAL A 385 20.06 1.53 59.56
CA VAL A 385 19.13 2.17 60.50
C VAL A 385 19.81 3.36 61.17
N GLU A 386 19.02 4.37 61.56
CA GLU A 386 19.51 5.55 62.25
C GLU A 386 20.41 5.20 63.45
N GLY A 387 21.62 5.78 63.50
CA GLY A 387 22.61 5.57 64.55
C GLY A 387 23.65 4.47 64.29
N GLU A 388 23.43 3.61 63.30
CA GLU A 388 24.40 2.58 62.89
C GLU A 388 25.52 3.18 62.01
N PRO A 389 26.74 2.60 62.00
CA PRO A 389 27.82 3.07 61.15
C PRO A 389 27.49 2.86 59.67
N LEU A 390 27.92 3.81 58.84
CA LEU A 390 27.76 3.72 57.39
C LEU A 390 28.54 2.53 56.82
N PRO A 391 28.01 1.84 55.78
CA PRO A 391 28.76 0.79 55.11
C PRO A 391 30.04 1.35 54.49
N ASP A 392 31.13 0.59 54.58
CA ASP A 392 32.40 0.92 53.94
C ASP A 392 32.24 0.78 52.42
N ILE A 393 32.30 1.93 51.73
CA ILE A 393 32.08 2.01 50.29
C ILE A 393 33.18 1.30 49.49
N LYS A 394 34.35 1.03 50.10
CA LYS A 394 35.44 0.26 49.50
C LYS A 394 35.01 -1.14 49.05
N ASN A 395 33.98 -1.69 49.68
CA ASN A 395 33.45 -3.03 49.37
C ASN A 395 32.46 -3.04 48.20
N TYR A 396 32.08 -1.87 47.67
CA TYR A 396 31.09 -1.72 46.61
C TYR A 396 31.65 -0.99 45.38
N PRO A 397 32.66 -1.57 44.69
CA PRO A 397 33.27 -0.94 43.53
C PRO A 397 32.30 -0.86 42.33
N ILE A 398 32.66 -0.06 41.35
CA ILE A 398 31.95 0.08 40.07
C ILE A 398 32.88 -0.22 38.91
N LEU A 399 32.37 -0.83 37.85
CA LEU A 399 33.13 -1.02 36.61
C LEU A 399 33.26 0.30 35.85
N ASN A 400 34.40 0.50 35.21
CA ASN A 400 34.57 1.58 34.26
C ASN A 400 33.53 1.43 33.11
N GLN A 401 32.54 2.33 33.08
CA GLN A 401 31.38 2.20 32.19
C GLN A 401 31.76 2.34 30.71
N GLN A 402 32.83 3.09 30.41
CA GLN A 402 33.29 3.32 29.03
C GLN A 402 33.82 2.05 28.35
N GLU A 403 34.28 1.05 29.11
CA GLU A 403 34.86 -0.20 28.57
C GLU A 403 33.99 -1.45 28.76
N SER A 404 32.78 -1.31 29.31
CA SER A 404 31.90 -2.42 29.74
C SER A 404 31.43 -3.36 28.61
N ALA A 405 31.61 -2.97 27.34
CA ALA A 405 31.27 -3.77 26.18
C ALA A 405 32.31 -3.64 25.06
N ARG A 406 32.79 -4.78 24.55
CA ARG A 406 33.71 -4.84 23.40
C ARG A 406 33.07 -5.56 22.23
N VAL A 407 33.13 -4.94 21.04
CA VAL A 407 32.63 -5.54 19.79
C VAL A 407 33.80 -5.90 18.89
N PHE A 408 33.78 -7.09 18.32
CA PHE A 408 34.76 -7.57 17.35
C PHE A 408 34.06 -8.28 16.20
N GLU A 409 34.75 -8.38 15.06
CA GLU A 409 34.13 -8.79 13.80
C GLU A 409 34.92 -9.93 13.13
N ALA A 410 34.20 -10.94 12.63
CA ALA A 410 34.73 -11.96 11.73
C ALA A 410 34.19 -11.75 10.31
N THR A 411 35.09 -11.63 9.33
CA THR A 411 34.72 -11.47 7.92
C THR A 411 34.75 -12.82 7.20
N PHE A 412 34.07 -12.91 6.05
CA PHE A 412 34.16 -14.05 5.15
C PHE A 412 35.16 -13.77 4.04
N GLN A 413 35.77 -14.82 3.50
CA GLN A 413 36.53 -14.72 2.27
C GLN A 413 35.56 -14.47 1.11
N LYS A 414 35.76 -13.38 0.38
CA LYS A 414 34.93 -12.99 -0.76
C LYS A 414 35.72 -13.10 -2.07
N ASP A 415 34.99 -13.25 -3.17
CA ASP A 415 35.52 -13.17 -4.53
C ASP A 415 35.44 -11.72 -5.04
N CYS A 416 35.86 -10.78 -4.19
CA CYS A 416 35.96 -9.35 -4.50
C CYS A 416 37.44 -9.01 -4.77
N GLY A 417 37.71 -7.85 -5.36
CA GLY A 417 39.06 -7.33 -5.52
C GLY A 417 39.78 -7.06 -4.19
N ASN A 418 40.91 -6.36 -4.27
CA ASN A 418 41.84 -6.16 -3.13
C ASN A 418 41.29 -5.31 -1.96
N ASN A 419 40.07 -4.81 -2.03
CA ASN A 419 39.46 -3.88 -1.06
C ASN A 419 38.32 -4.49 -0.21
N ASP A 420 38.09 -5.82 -0.27
CA ASP A 420 37.04 -6.56 0.47
C ASP A 420 35.57 -6.06 0.23
N ILE A 421 35.38 -5.14 -0.72
CA ILE A 421 34.10 -4.56 -1.11
C ILE A 421 33.79 -5.03 -2.54
N CYS A 422 32.78 -5.87 -2.70
CA CYS A 422 32.36 -6.33 -4.02
C CYS A 422 31.62 -5.22 -4.75
N GLU A 423 32.26 -4.65 -5.76
CA GLU A 423 31.70 -3.62 -6.62
C GLU A 423 31.13 -4.25 -7.90
N THR A 424 29.80 -4.37 -7.96
CA THR A 424 29.09 -5.05 -9.06
C THR A 424 28.50 -4.07 -10.07
N ASP A 425 28.26 -4.55 -11.28
CA ASP A 425 27.58 -3.82 -12.35
C ASP A 425 26.56 -4.74 -13.03
N LEU A 426 25.32 -4.73 -12.52
CA LEU A 426 24.21 -5.54 -13.01
C LEU A 426 23.49 -4.84 -14.17
N GLN A 427 23.74 -5.26 -15.40
CA GLN A 427 23.02 -4.76 -16.57
C GLN A 427 21.79 -5.60 -16.85
N VAL A 428 20.64 -4.93 -16.99
CA VAL A 428 19.37 -5.55 -17.35
C VAL A 428 19.00 -5.10 -18.75
N LYS A 429 18.49 -6.02 -19.57
CA LYS A 429 17.85 -5.75 -20.86
C LYS A 429 16.54 -6.52 -20.89
N ALA A 430 15.44 -5.85 -21.19
CA ALA A 430 14.12 -6.46 -21.23
C ALA A 430 13.37 -6.09 -22.51
N ARG A 431 12.54 -7.01 -23.00
CA ARG A 431 11.66 -6.81 -24.16
C ARG A 431 10.36 -7.58 -23.99
N LEU A 432 9.25 -7.05 -24.51
CA LEU A 432 8.01 -7.81 -24.65
C LEU A 432 8.07 -8.61 -25.95
N ASN A 433 7.64 -9.87 -25.92
CA ASN A 433 7.45 -10.67 -27.12
C ASN A 433 6.11 -10.29 -27.79
N LEU A 434 6.01 -9.04 -28.22
CA LEU A 434 4.87 -8.43 -28.90
C LEU A 434 5.38 -7.62 -30.10
N SER A 435 4.48 -7.32 -31.05
CA SER A 435 4.80 -6.42 -32.16
C SER A 435 5.14 -5.03 -31.60
N ALA A 436 6.35 -4.57 -31.86
CA ALA A 436 6.77 -3.23 -31.48
C ALA A 436 5.98 -2.21 -32.31
N SER A 437 5.43 -1.19 -31.64
CA SER A 437 4.69 -0.13 -32.31
C SER A 437 5.61 0.62 -33.28
N THR A 438 5.12 0.87 -34.49
CA THR A 438 5.88 1.57 -35.55
C THR A 438 6.11 3.05 -35.23
N VAL A 439 5.45 3.58 -34.20
CA VAL A 439 5.41 5.01 -33.85
C VAL A 439 6.37 5.37 -32.71
N LYS A 440 6.67 4.46 -31.77
CA LYS A 440 7.55 4.73 -30.62
C LYS A 440 8.37 3.49 -30.17
N PRO A 441 9.66 3.64 -29.83
CA PRO A 441 10.44 2.57 -29.20
C PRO A 441 9.90 2.24 -27.79
N ASN A 442 9.95 0.97 -27.38
CA ASN A 442 9.43 0.43 -26.10
C ASN A 442 7.89 0.51 -25.91
N PHE A 443 7.16 0.86 -26.97
CA PHE A 443 5.71 0.71 -27.04
C PHE A 443 5.36 -0.55 -27.81
N TYR A 444 4.46 -1.36 -27.25
CA TYR A 444 4.01 -2.60 -27.86
C TYR A 444 2.50 -2.58 -28.06
N GLU A 445 2.01 -3.28 -29.07
CA GLU A 445 0.57 -3.43 -29.31
C GLU A 445 0.17 -4.85 -28.95
N LEU A 446 -0.75 -4.98 -27.99
CA LEU A 446 -1.31 -6.27 -27.55
C LEU A 446 -2.73 -6.40 -28.10
N LEU A 447 -2.89 -7.25 -29.11
CA LEU A 447 -4.19 -7.70 -29.61
C LEU A 447 -4.72 -8.81 -28.69
N LEU A 448 -5.73 -8.51 -27.89
CA LEU A 448 -6.28 -9.47 -26.95
C LEU A 448 -7.15 -10.52 -27.66
N GLY A 449 -6.85 -11.79 -27.39
CA GLY A 449 -7.53 -12.97 -27.95
C GLY A 449 -6.88 -13.60 -29.19
N GLU A 450 -5.79 -13.00 -29.71
CA GLU A 450 -4.83 -13.67 -30.63
C GLU A 450 -3.79 -14.48 -29.83
N ARG A 451 -3.31 -13.93 -28.72
CA ARG A 451 -2.39 -14.58 -27.79
C ARG A 451 -3.00 -14.69 -26.39
N ASP A 452 -2.91 -15.88 -25.81
CA ASP A 452 -3.44 -16.17 -24.46
C ASP A 452 -2.49 -15.74 -23.34
N GLU A 453 -1.23 -15.43 -23.66
CA GLU A 453 -0.18 -15.10 -22.68
C GLU A 453 0.68 -13.91 -23.16
N VAL A 454 1.07 -13.05 -22.22
CA VAL A 454 2.07 -11.99 -22.43
C VAL A 454 3.41 -12.47 -21.88
N VAL A 455 4.44 -12.50 -22.74
CA VAL A 455 5.77 -12.99 -22.37
C VAL A 455 6.79 -11.84 -22.33
N VAL A 456 7.47 -11.72 -21.20
CA VAL A 456 8.58 -10.78 -20.97
C VAL A 456 9.90 -11.53 -21.04
N ASP A 457 10.73 -11.20 -22.03
CA ASP A 457 12.11 -11.69 -22.11
C ASP A 457 13.03 -10.73 -21.35
N VAL A 458 13.76 -11.24 -20.36
CA VAL A 458 14.74 -10.49 -19.58
C VAL A 458 16.10 -11.15 -19.67
N ASN A 459 17.12 -10.36 -19.98
CA ASN A 459 18.52 -10.73 -19.96
C ASN A 459 19.22 -9.91 -18.88
N VAL A 460 19.84 -10.58 -17.93
CA VAL A 460 20.63 -9.95 -16.86
C VAL A 460 22.08 -10.40 -16.98
N SER A 461 23.01 -9.45 -17.01
CA SER A 461 24.46 -9.70 -17.08
C SER A 461 25.20 -8.92 -16.02
N ASN A 462 26.19 -9.53 -15.36
CA ASN A 462 27.08 -8.83 -14.43
C ASN A 462 28.42 -8.56 -15.09
N ILE A 463 28.79 -7.30 -15.32
CA ILE A 463 30.10 -6.93 -15.91
C ILE A 463 31.12 -6.48 -14.85
N GLY A 464 30.68 -6.29 -13.60
CA GLY A 464 31.53 -5.93 -12.47
C GLY A 464 32.03 -7.16 -11.72
N GLU A 465 32.36 -6.99 -10.44
CA GLU A 465 32.70 -8.09 -9.54
C GLU A 465 31.46 -8.92 -9.16
N SER A 466 31.68 -10.09 -8.54
CA SER A 466 30.62 -11.02 -8.14
C SER A 466 29.55 -10.34 -7.25
N ALA A 467 28.27 -10.43 -7.66
CA ALA A 467 27.15 -9.93 -6.87
C ALA A 467 26.59 -11.03 -5.95
N TYR A 468 26.42 -10.79 -4.65
CA TYR A 468 25.75 -11.76 -3.78
C TYR A 468 24.27 -11.42 -3.57
N GLU A 469 23.48 -12.46 -3.33
CA GLU A 469 22.02 -12.39 -3.23
C GLU A 469 21.38 -11.60 -4.38
N ALA A 470 21.90 -11.78 -5.61
CA ALA A 470 21.40 -11.05 -6.77
C ALA A 470 19.99 -11.55 -7.15
N GLN A 471 19.07 -10.61 -7.29
CA GLN A 471 17.67 -10.84 -7.62
C GLN A 471 17.20 -9.90 -8.73
N LEU A 472 16.31 -10.41 -9.57
CA LEU A 472 15.58 -9.65 -10.59
C LEU A 472 14.14 -9.43 -10.11
N PHE A 473 13.64 -8.22 -10.23
CA PHE A 473 12.26 -7.86 -9.91
C PHE A 473 11.53 -7.39 -11.16
N ILE A 474 10.30 -7.89 -11.34
CA ILE A 474 9.37 -7.48 -12.39
C ILE A 474 8.08 -7.05 -11.71
N ILE A 475 7.79 -5.75 -11.79
CA ILE A 475 6.52 -5.18 -11.35
C ILE A 475 5.60 -5.14 -12.57
N HIS A 476 4.42 -5.73 -12.48
CA HIS A 476 3.41 -5.74 -13.54
C HIS A 476 2.10 -5.12 -13.06
N SER A 477 1.24 -4.75 -14.01
CA SER A 477 -0.10 -4.22 -13.71
C SER A 477 -0.97 -5.27 -13.00
N GLN A 478 -1.86 -4.82 -12.10
CA GLN A 478 -2.76 -5.70 -11.32
C GLN A 478 -3.71 -6.55 -12.17
N SER A 479 -3.95 -6.16 -13.42
CA SER A 479 -4.82 -6.88 -14.35
C SER A 479 -4.12 -8.06 -15.05
N LEU A 480 -2.90 -8.41 -14.63
CA LEU A 480 -2.10 -9.50 -15.16
C LEU A 480 -1.78 -10.48 -14.04
N ASN A 481 -1.91 -11.78 -14.32
CA ASN A 481 -1.56 -12.85 -13.38
C ASN A 481 -0.27 -13.55 -13.80
N TYR A 482 0.65 -13.79 -12.85
CA TYR A 482 1.87 -14.56 -13.10
C TYR A 482 1.54 -16.04 -13.32
N ILE A 483 2.05 -16.63 -14.41
CA ILE A 483 1.87 -18.05 -14.73
C ILE A 483 3.10 -18.85 -14.31
N ALA A 484 4.24 -18.58 -14.95
CA ALA A 484 5.47 -19.33 -14.77
C ALA A 484 6.66 -18.57 -15.36
N SER A 485 7.87 -18.97 -14.94
CA SER A 485 9.13 -18.53 -15.54
C SER A 485 9.88 -19.70 -16.17
N LYS A 486 10.52 -19.45 -17.31
CA LYS A 486 11.47 -20.36 -17.95
C LYS A 486 12.85 -19.70 -17.97
N SER A 487 13.89 -20.41 -17.53
CA SER A 487 15.26 -19.92 -17.60
C SER A 487 16.17 -21.00 -18.16
N ASN A 488 17.22 -20.59 -18.88
CA ASN A 488 18.27 -21.49 -19.36
C ASN A 488 19.22 -21.90 -18.22
N ASP A 489 19.21 -21.15 -17.12
CA ASP A 489 19.94 -21.43 -15.88
C ASP A 489 18.94 -21.80 -14.78
N SER A 490 19.43 -22.30 -13.63
CA SER A 490 18.61 -22.62 -12.45
C SER A 490 18.09 -21.37 -11.70
N ALA A 491 17.68 -20.32 -12.43
CA ALA A 491 17.03 -19.15 -11.86
C ALA A 491 15.61 -19.51 -11.41
N ILE A 492 15.31 -19.27 -10.14
CA ILE A 492 14.01 -19.60 -9.53
C ILE A 492 13.23 -18.30 -9.31
N CYS A 493 12.07 -18.18 -9.94
CA CYS A 493 11.16 -17.05 -9.75
C CYS A 493 9.98 -17.43 -8.89
N ASN A 494 9.63 -16.56 -7.96
CA ASN A 494 8.45 -16.68 -7.11
C ASN A 494 7.68 -15.36 -7.09
N LEU A 495 6.38 -15.45 -6.82
CA LEU A 495 5.56 -14.28 -6.57
C LEU A 495 5.93 -13.69 -5.19
N HIS A 496 6.34 -12.43 -5.17
CA HIS A 496 6.63 -11.70 -3.93
C HIS A 496 5.36 -11.04 -3.38
N ASN A 497 4.56 -10.46 -4.27
CA ASN A 497 3.25 -9.83 -4.04
C ASN A 497 2.38 -10.03 -5.29
N ALA A 498 1.08 -9.71 -5.22
CA ALA A 498 0.16 -9.84 -6.36
C ALA A 498 0.64 -9.17 -7.67
N THR A 499 1.49 -8.14 -7.60
CA THR A 499 2.02 -7.39 -8.75
C THR A 499 3.54 -7.50 -8.93
N ILE A 500 4.24 -8.26 -8.08
CA ILE A 500 5.71 -8.29 -8.06
C ILE A 500 6.19 -9.75 -8.15
N VAL A 501 6.94 -10.03 -9.21
CA VAL A 501 7.65 -11.30 -9.40
C VAL A 501 9.12 -11.09 -9.08
N GLY A 502 9.68 -11.89 -8.17
CA GLY A 502 11.09 -11.87 -7.82
C GLY A 502 11.80 -13.15 -8.25
N CYS A 503 12.89 -13.02 -8.99
CA CYS A 503 13.70 -14.13 -9.49
C CYS A 503 15.09 -14.12 -8.85
N SER A 504 15.50 -15.24 -8.24
CA SER A 504 16.87 -15.42 -7.74
C SER A 504 17.77 -15.83 -8.90
N ILE A 505 18.74 -14.97 -9.26
CA ILE A 505 19.58 -15.14 -10.47
C ILE A 505 20.99 -15.67 -10.17
N GLY A 506 21.39 -15.71 -8.89
CA GLY A 506 22.60 -16.38 -8.44
C GLY A 506 23.11 -15.86 -7.10
N ASN A 507 23.77 -16.72 -6.32
CA ASN A 507 24.46 -16.34 -5.09
C ASN A 507 25.80 -17.12 -4.93
N PRO A 508 26.95 -16.57 -5.39
CA PRO A 508 27.09 -15.30 -6.11
C PRO A 508 26.67 -15.39 -7.58
N PHE A 509 26.18 -14.27 -8.10
CA PHE A 509 26.08 -14.01 -9.53
C PHE A 509 27.44 -13.50 -10.03
N LYS A 510 28.23 -14.45 -10.54
CA LYS A 510 29.64 -14.26 -10.89
C LYS A 510 29.85 -13.18 -11.96
N LYS A 511 31.06 -12.62 -11.96
CA LYS A 511 31.55 -11.73 -13.03
C LYS A 511 31.39 -12.37 -14.41
N ASP A 512 30.98 -11.55 -15.38
CA ASP A 512 30.73 -11.89 -16.79
C ASP A 512 29.67 -12.98 -17.03
N LYS A 513 28.89 -13.32 -15.99
CA LYS A 513 27.78 -14.27 -16.12
C LYS A 513 26.55 -13.57 -16.72
N ILE A 514 25.86 -14.28 -17.60
CA ILE A 514 24.61 -13.84 -18.25
C ILE A 514 23.51 -14.86 -17.97
N VAL A 515 22.33 -14.39 -17.57
CA VAL A 515 21.15 -15.22 -17.33
C VAL A 515 19.98 -14.67 -18.14
N ASN A 516 19.34 -15.55 -18.91
CA ASN A 516 18.13 -15.25 -19.66
C ASN A 516 16.92 -15.87 -18.96
N ILE A 517 15.89 -15.06 -18.75
CA ILE A 517 14.65 -15.42 -18.05
C ILE A 517 13.48 -14.98 -18.90
N GLN A 518 12.57 -15.90 -19.17
CA GLN A 518 11.29 -15.62 -19.79
C GLN A 518 10.20 -15.74 -18.73
N VAL A 519 9.41 -14.68 -18.56
CA VAL A 519 8.33 -14.63 -17.58
C VAL A 519 7.00 -14.49 -18.31
N ARG A 520 6.04 -15.35 -18.00
CA ARG A 520 4.74 -15.44 -18.69
C ARG A 520 3.61 -14.96 -17.79
N PHE A 521 2.74 -14.12 -18.33
CA PHE A 521 1.61 -13.49 -17.65
C PHE A 521 0.29 -13.75 -18.39
N ASP A 522 -0.82 -13.90 -17.65
CA ASP A 522 -2.18 -14.09 -18.17
C ASP A 522 -2.96 -12.76 -18.13
N PRO A 523 -3.50 -12.25 -19.27
CA PRO A 523 -4.27 -11.01 -19.35
C PRO A 523 -5.80 -11.15 -19.18
N LYS A 524 -6.34 -12.31 -18.80
CA LYS A 524 -7.81 -12.54 -18.74
C LYS A 524 -8.61 -11.60 -17.82
N GLU A 525 -8.01 -11.13 -16.73
CA GLU A 525 -8.64 -10.24 -15.75
C GLU A 525 -8.60 -8.75 -16.16
N LEU A 526 -8.25 -8.46 -17.41
CA LEU A 526 -8.27 -7.08 -17.89
C LEU A 526 -9.70 -6.55 -18.03
N GLU A 527 -9.96 -5.41 -17.37
CA GLU A 527 -11.19 -4.65 -17.50
C GLU A 527 -11.30 -3.96 -18.88
N ASP A 528 -12.54 -3.75 -19.34
CA ASP A 528 -12.84 -3.13 -20.65
C ASP A 528 -12.42 -1.66 -20.75
N ASN A 529 -12.31 -0.95 -19.63
CA ASN A 529 -11.88 0.46 -19.57
C ASN A 529 -10.35 0.66 -19.72
N LYS A 530 -9.53 -0.38 -19.47
CA LYS A 530 -8.06 -0.24 -19.45
C LYS A 530 -7.47 -0.36 -20.85
N SER A 531 -6.67 0.62 -21.23
CA SER A 531 -6.05 0.74 -22.55
C SER A 531 -4.53 0.55 -22.55
N GLN A 532 -3.90 0.48 -21.37
CA GLN A 532 -2.44 0.38 -21.24
C GLN A 532 -2.03 -0.59 -20.13
N LEU A 533 -0.94 -1.32 -20.38
CA LEU A 533 -0.24 -2.18 -19.42
C LEU A 533 1.19 -1.66 -19.25
N GLU A 534 1.66 -1.62 -18.00
CA GLU A 534 3.03 -1.22 -17.66
C GLU A 534 3.77 -2.39 -16.97
N PHE A 535 5.04 -2.56 -17.35
CA PHE A 535 6.01 -3.43 -16.70
C PHE A 535 7.24 -2.62 -16.28
N VAL A 536 7.64 -2.71 -15.01
CA VAL A 536 8.86 -2.07 -14.48
C VAL A 536 9.82 -3.17 -14.04
N ILE A 537 11.01 -3.21 -14.66
CA ILE A 537 11.98 -4.29 -14.48
C ILE A 537 13.32 -3.72 -13.99
N PHE A 538 13.86 -4.29 -12.91
CA PHE A 538 15.16 -3.92 -12.37
C PHE A 538 15.81 -5.09 -11.62
N ALA A 539 17.14 -5.07 -11.48
CA ALA A 539 17.89 -6.05 -10.70
C ALA A 539 18.50 -5.38 -9.46
N ASN A 540 18.60 -6.12 -8.37
CA ASN A 540 19.16 -5.66 -7.11
C ASN A 540 20.05 -6.75 -6.48
N SER A 541 21.03 -6.34 -5.67
CA SER A 541 21.90 -7.24 -4.92
C SER A 541 22.32 -6.63 -3.59
N THR A 542 22.95 -7.43 -2.72
CA THR A 542 23.55 -6.91 -1.48
C THR A 542 24.96 -6.32 -1.69
N SER A 543 25.53 -6.49 -2.88
CA SER A 543 26.83 -5.93 -3.26
C SER A 543 26.71 -4.44 -3.60
N LYS A 544 27.81 -3.69 -3.52
CA LYS A 544 27.80 -2.26 -3.84
C LYS A 544 27.72 -2.10 -5.36
N GLU A 545 26.64 -1.50 -5.86
CA GLU A 545 26.50 -1.21 -7.28
C GLU A 545 27.42 -0.02 -7.65
N ILE A 546 28.22 -0.18 -8.72
CA ILE A 546 29.15 0.87 -9.19
C ILE A 546 28.39 2.13 -9.62
N LYS A 547 27.21 1.95 -10.22
CA LYS A 547 26.38 3.03 -10.74
C LYS A 547 24.91 2.69 -10.58
N GLU A 548 24.15 3.60 -9.96
CA GLU A 548 22.70 3.50 -9.91
C GLU A 548 22.09 3.51 -11.32
N LYS A 549 21.16 2.59 -11.57
CA LYS A 549 20.49 2.42 -12.87
C LYS A 549 19.00 2.64 -12.71
N GLU A 550 18.43 3.36 -13.65
CA GLU A 550 16.99 3.53 -13.73
C GLU A 550 16.31 2.21 -14.13
N PRO A 551 15.16 1.87 -13.51
CA PRO A 551 14.36 0.73 -13.91
C PRO A 551 13.91 0.81 -15.37
N ILE A 552 13.89 -0.33 -16.06
CA ILE A 552 13.39 -0.42 -17.43
C ILE A 552 11.87 -0.44 -17.39
N ARG A 553 11.24 0.50 -18.09
CA ARG A 553 9.78 0.56 -18.25
C ARG A 553 9.39 0.11 -19.65
N LEU A 554 8.54 -0.91 -19.72
CA LEU A 554 7.92 -1.38 -20.96
C LEU A 554 6.42 -1.08 -20.89
N GLN A 555 5.88 -0.42 -21.93
CA GLN A 555 4.46 -0.10 -22.01
C GLN A 555 3.83 -0.82 -23.21
N ALA A 556 2.69 -1.45 -22.98
CA ALA A 556 1.90 -2.07 -24.03
C ALA A 556 0.51 -1.42 -24.11
N THR A 557 0.16 -0.90 -25.29
CA THR A 557 -1.20 -0.45 -25.59
C THR A 557 -2.05 -1.68 -25.88
N VAL A 558 -3.19 -1.77 -25.22
CA VAL A 558 -4.13 -2.86 -25.37
C VAL A 558 -5.15 -2.51 -26.46
N LEU A 559 -5.19 -3.32 -27.51
CA LEU A 559 -6.20 -3.26 -28.55
C LEU A 559 -7.19 -4.42 -28.34
N LYS A 560 -8.47 -4.07 -28.19
CA LYS A 560 -9.57 -5.03 -27.99
C LYS A 560 -10.38 -5.10 -29.27
N GLN A 561 -10.38 -6.26 -29.92
CA GLN A 561 -11.14 -6.51 -31.12
C GLN A 561 -12.29 -7.46 -30.79
N ALA A 562 -13.52 -7.00 -30.95
CA ALA A 562 -14.72 -7.82 -30.79
C ALA A 562 -15.63 -7.57 -31.99
N GLU A 563 -15.71 -8.55 -32.89
CA GLU A 563 -16.59 -8.53 -34.05
C GLU A 563 -17.95 -9.12 -33.63
N LEU A 564 -19.00 -8.32 -33.72
CA LEU A 564 -20.35 -8.71 -33.29
C LEU A 564 -21.26 -8.75 -34.51
N SER A 565 -22.15 -9.73 -34.57
CA SER A 565 -23.16 -9.82 -35.61
C SER A 565 -24.52 -10.12 -35.01
N ILE A 566 -25.58 -9.58 -35.62
CA ILE A 566 -26.97 -9.86 -35.24
C ILE A 566 -27.76 -10.40 -36.43
N LYS A 567 -28.56 -11.43 -36.19
CA LYS A 567 -29.49 -12.01 -37.16
C LYS A 567 -30.90 -11.99 -36.58
N GLY A 568 -31.88 -11.63 -37.41
CA GLY A 568 -33.29 -11.56 -37.03
C GLY A 568 -34.09 -12.61 -37.78
N SER A 569 -34.97 -13.30 -37.08
CA SER A 569 -35.90 -14.27 -37.68
C SER A 569 -37.24 -14.26 -36.95
N ALA A 570 -38.31 -14.70 -37.60
CA ALA A 570 -39.58 -14.96 -36.95
C ALA A 570 -39.71 -16.46 -36.66
N LYS A 571 -40.11 -16.84 -35.43
CA LYS A 571 -40.32 -18.25 -35.04
C LYS A 571 -41.39 -18.92 -35.89
N ILE A 572 -42.38 -18.13 -36.34
CA ILE A 572 -43.39 -18.53 -37.31
C ILE A 572 -43.29 -17.53 -38.46
N GLN A 573 -42.96 -18.00 -39.67
CA GLN A 573 -42.75 -17.13 -40.82
C GLN A 573 -44.06 -16.59 -41.42
N TRP A 574 -45.17 -17.29 -41.20
CA TRP A 574 -46.48 -16.93 -41.74
C TRP A 574 -47.60 -17.04 -40.70
N ALA A 575 -48.50 -16.07 -40.68
CA ALA A 575 -49.71 -16.08 -39.85
C ALA A 575 -50.95 -15.81 -40.70
N PHE A 576 -52.12 -16.24 -40.23
CA PHE A 576 -53.41 -15.99 -40.90
C PHE A 576 -54.27 -15.04 -40.05
N TYR A 577 -55.00 -14.13 -40.69
CA TYR A 577 -55.94 -13.21 -40.04
C TYR A 577 -57.32 -13.27 -40.72
N GLY A 578 -58.39 -13.29 -39.94
CA GLY A 578 -59.77 -13.50 -40.41
C GLY A 578 -60.78 -13.60 -39.26
N GLY A 579 -62.07 -13.67 -39.57
CA GLY A 579 -63.13 -13.71 -38.55
C GLY A 579 -63.76 -12.34 -38.24
N PRO A 580 -64.67 -12.26 -37.25
CA PRO A 580 -65.42 -11.04 -36.96
C PRO A 580 -64.52 -9.96 -36.35
N VAL A 581 -64.75 -8.70 -36.72
CA VAL A 581 -64.04 -7.55 -36.14
C VAL A 581 -64.53 -7.33 -34.70
N ILE A 582 -63.66 -7.59 -33.72
CA ILE A 582 -63.92 -7.39 -32.28
C ILE A 582 -63.27 -6.06 -31.86
N GLY A 583 -64.06 -5.16 -31.26
CA GLY A 583 -63.55 -3.90 -30.73
C GLY A 583 -62.71 -4.09 -29.46
N GLU A 584 -61.75 -3.20 -29.22
CA GLU A 584 -60.78 -3.27 -28.11
C GLU A 584 -61.42 -3.51 -26.73
N SER A 585 -62.52 -2.82 -26.42
CA SER A 585 -63.22 -2.96 -25.13
C SER A 585 -63.95 -4.30 -24.94
N ALA A 586 -64.11 -5.09 -26.00
CA ALA A 586 -64.80 -6.38 -25.98
C ALA A 586 -63.83 -7.57 -25.87
N ILE A 587 -62.53 -7.36 -26.06
CA ILE A 587 -61.49 -8.39 -25.94
C ILE A 587 -61.17 -8.61 -24.46
N LYS A 588 -61.27 -9.86 -23.99
CA LYS A 588 -60.98 -10.22 -22.59
C LYS A 588 -59.80 -11.18 -22.46
N HIS A 589 -59.61 -12.03 -23.46
CA HIS A 589 -58.57 -13.05 -23.46
C HIS A 589 -57.53 -12.79 -24.54
N LEU A 590 -56.27 -13.19 -24.28
CA LEU A 590 -55.18 -13.02 -25.23
C LEU A 590 -55.42 -13.75 -26.56
N ASN A 591 -56.10 -14.90 -26.55
CA ASN A 591 -56.43 -15.65 -27.77
C ASN A 591 -57.42 -14.92 -28.71
N GLU A 592 -58.24 -14.02 -28.18
CA GLU A 592 -59.21 -13.22 -28.95
C GLU A 592 -58.55 -12.08 -29.74
N VAL A 593 -57.31 -11.70 -29.40
CA VAL A 593 -56.55 -10.66 -30.12
C VAL A 593 -56.15 -11.14 -31.52
N GLY A 594 -55.67 -12.38 -31.61
CA GLY A 594 -55.17 -13.00 -32.84
C GLY A 594 -54.00 -13.96 -32.62
N PRO A 595 -53.38 -14.46 -33.71
CA PRO A 595 -52.33 -15.47 -33.63
C PRO A 595 -51.07 -14.95 -32.92
N LYS A 596 -50.34 -15.87 -32.26
CA LYS A 596 -49.06 -15.56 -31.62
C LYS A 596 -47.98 -15.36 -32.68
N VAL A 597 -47.21 -14.29 -32.51
CA VAL A 597 -46.04 -13.93 -33.34
C VAL A 597 -44.85 -13.81 -32.42
N SER A 598 -43.70 -14.34 -32.83
CA SER A 598 -42.47 -14.22 -32.03
C SER A 598 -41.30 -13.87 -32.94
N HIS A 599 -40.67 -12.74 -32.67
CA HIS A 599 -39.44 -12.33 -33.35
C HIS A 599 -38.25 -12.69 -32.47
N VAL A 600 -37.26 -13.35 -33.08
CA VAL A 600 -36.07 -13.89 -32.43
C VAL A 600 -34.85 -13.20 -33.03
N TYR A 601 -33.97 -12.71 -32.18
CA TYR A 601 -32.71 -12.10 -32.57
C TYR A 601 -31.54 -12.88 -31.98
N GLU A 602 -30.67 -13.38 -32.85
CA GLU A 602 -29.45 -14.10 -32.49
C GLU A 602 -28.28 -13.13 -32.59
N VAL A 603 -27.60 -12.89 -31.49
CA VAL A 603 -26.40 -12.06 -31.42
C VAL A 603 -25.20 -12.97 -31.21
N PHE A 604 -24.20 -12.87 -32.07
CA PHE A 604 -23.00 -13.70 -32.02
C PHE A 604 -21.73 -12.85 -31.93
N ASN A 605 -20.79 -13.26 -31.10
CA ASN A 605 -19.47 -12.64 -31.01
C ASN A 605 -18.44 -13.48 -31.78
N GLU A 606 -18.12 -13.07 -33.00
CA GLU A 606 -17.07 -13.67 -33.85
C GLU A 606 -15.67 -13.24 -33.41
N GLY A 607 -15.58 -12.11 -32.70
CA GLY A 607 -14.34 -11.48 -32.28
C GLY A 607 -13.51 -12.29 -31.29
N PRO A 608 -12.19 -12.01 -31.23
CA PRO A 608 -11.30 -12.65 -30.27
C PRO A 608 -11.51 -12.17 -28.82
N TRP A 609 -12.10 -10.98 -28.60
CA TRP A 609 -12.35 -10.42 -27.27
C TRP A 609 -13.81 -10.59 -26.82
N ARG A 610 -14.01 -10.70 -25.50
CA ARG A 610 -15.33 -10.73 -24.86
C ARG A 610 -15.93 -9.32 -24.72
N VAL A 611 -17.24 -9.21 -24.60
CA VAL A 611 -17.92 -7.93 -24.34
C VAL A 611 -18.65 -8.01 -23.01
N SER A 612 -18.29 -7.16 -22.03
CA SER A 612 -18.86 -7.22 -20.68
C SER A 612 -20.34 -6.84 -20.61
N SER A 613 -20.78 -5.85 -21.39
CA SER A 613 -22.17 -5.41 -21.47
C SER A 613 -22.46 -4.92 -22.89
N LEU A 614 -23.40 -5.58 -23.56
CA LEU A 614 -23.80 -5.25 -24.93
C LEU A 614 -25.25 -4.75 -24.97
N GLU A 615 -25.48 -3.59 -25.58
CA GLU A 615 -26.80 -3.01 -25.75
C GLU A 615 -27.37 -3.35 -27.14
N VAL A 616 -28.59 -3.88 -27.18
CA VAL A 616 -29.34 -4.17 -28.41
C VAL A 616 -30.65 -3.40 -28.38
N ARG A 617 -30.88 -2.55 -29.38
CA ARG A 617 -32.12 -1.77 -29.52
C ARG A 617 -33.02 -2.39 -30.57
N ILE A 618 -34.23 -2.78 -30.18
CA ILE A 618 -35.24 -3.37 -31.05
C ILE A 618 -36.39 -2.37 -31.23
N SER A 619 -36.53 -1.79 -32.42
CA SER A 619 -37.66 -0.96 -32.80
C SER A 619 -38.88 -1.85 -33.10
N TRP A 620 -39.88 -1.78 -32.23
CA TRP A 620 -41.05 -2.67 -32.24
C TRP A 620 -42.29 -1.97 -32.81
N PRO A 621 -42.92 -2.49 -33.89
CA PRO A 621 -44.10 -1.88 -34.52
C PRO A 621 -45.40 -2.27 -33.81
N PHE A 622 -45.85 -1.44 -32.88
CA PHE A 622 -47.02 -1.75 -32.04
C PHE A 622 -48.34 -1.19 -32.58
N GLU A 623 -48.32 -0.11 -33.37
CA GLU A 623 -49.50 0.54 -33.95
C GLU A 623 -49.30 0.84 -35.45
N VAL A 624 -50.38 0.83 -36.23
CA VAL A 624 -50.37 1.30 -37.62
C VAL A 624 -50.19 2.82 -37.65
N ALA A 625 -49.39 3.33 -38.59
CA ALA A 625 -49.16 4.77 -38.70
C ALA A 625 -50.47 5.54 -39.01
N ASN A 626 -50.71 6.61 -38.26
CA ASN A 626 -51.85 7.51 -38.41
C ASN A 626 -51.44 8.92 -37.96
N ASP A 627 -52.16 9.95 -38.41
CA ASP A 627 -51.95 11.37 -38.11
C ASP A 627 -52.34 11.75 -36.66
N LYS A 628 -52.92 10.81 -35.90
CA LYS A 628 -53.32 10.97 -34.48
C LYS A 628 -52.22 10.55 -33.51
N ALA A 629 -52.31 10.97 -32.25
CA ALA A 629 -51.37 10.55 -31.19
C ALA A 629 -51.36 9.02 -30.98
N HIS A 630 -52.52 8.37 -31.04
CA HIS A 630 -52.69 6.91 -30.99
C HIS A 630 -53.33 6.38 -32.28
N GLY A 631 -52.79 5.27 -32.79
CA GLY A 631 -53.26 4.54 -33.98
C GLY A 631 -53.99 3.24 -33.61
N LYS A 632 -54.30 2.40 -34.59
CA LYS A 632 -54.86 1.06 -34.35
C LYS A 632 -53.73 0.07 -34.01
N TRP A 633 -53.97 -0.84 -33.09
CA TRP A 633 -53.01 -1.88 -32.69
C TRP A 633 -52.56 -2.74 -33.88
N LEU A 634 -51.27 -3.09 -33.95
CA LEU A 634 -50.67 -3.97 -34.95
C LEU A 634 -50.07 -5.22 -34.31
N LEU A 635 -48.99 -5.07 -33.52
CA LEU A 635 -48.41 -6.14 -32.71
C LEU A 635 -48.57 -5.83 -31.22
N TYR A 636 -49.38 -6.62 -30.55
CA TYR A 636 -49.67 -6.51 -29.12
C TYR A 636 -48.66 -7.30 -28.29
N LEU A 637 -47.86 -6.61 -27.48
CA LEU A 637 -46.79 -7.23 -26.70
C LEU A 637 -47.37 -8.02 -25.51
N GLU A 638 -47.10 -9.33 -25.46
CA GLU A 638 -47.67 -10.27 -24.48
C GLU A 638 -46.93 -10.22 -23.14
N GLU A 639 -45.60 -10.26 -23.21
CA GLU A 639 -44.70 -10.30 -22.05
C GLU A 639 -43.40 -9.52 -22.32
N LEU A 640 -42.60 -9.32 -21.27
CA LEU A 640 -41.29 -8.68 -21.41
C LEU A 640 -40.39 -9.59 -22.25
N PRO A 641 -39.65 -9.05 -23.24
CA PRO A 641 -38.72 -9.85 -24.02
C PRO A 641 -37.68 -10.53 -23.14
N THR A 642 -37.34 -11.77 -23.49
CA THR A 642 -36.41 -12.59 -22.71
C THR A 642 -35.08 -12.70 -23.44
N VAL A 643 -33.99 -12.63 -22.68
CA VAL A 643 -32.61 -12.83 -23.17
C VAL A 643 -32.11 -14.18 -22.68
N GLN A 644 -31.77 -15.06 -23.60
CA GLN A 644 -31.16 -16.35 -23.31
C GLN A 644 -29.67 -16.26 -23.61
N ALA A 645 -28.87 -16.03 -22.56
CA ALA A 645 -27.42 -15.93 -22.64
C ALA A 645 -26.79 -16.58 -21.40
N LEU A 646 -25.56 -17.08 -21.53
CA LEU A 646 -24.83 -17.75 -20.44
C LEU A 646 -24.46 -16.77 -19.29
N GLY A 647 -24.32 -15.48 -19.61
CA GLY A 647 -24.07 -14.40 -18.65
C GLY A 647 -25.34 -13.68 -18.16
N ASP A 648 -26.53 -14.19 -18.53
CA ASP A 648 -27.83 -13.57 -18.29
C ASP A 648 -28.05 -12.24 -19.06
N GLY A 649 -29.27 -11.70 -19.02
CA GLY A 649 -29.60 -10.43 -19.67
C GLY A 649 -31.01 -9.95 -19.36
N GLU A 650 -31.23 -8.64 -19.56
CA GLU A 650 -32.52 -8.00 -19.27
C GLU A 650 -32.97 -7.07 -20.40
N CYS A 651 -34.29 -6.89 -20.54
CA CYS A 651 -34.87 -5.96 -21.52
C CYS A 651 -35.75 -4.93 -20.82
N ILE A 652 -35.63 -3.67 -21.23
CA ILE A 652 -36.32 -2.52 -20.65
C ILE A 652 -37.18 -1.86 -21.73
N LEU A 653 -38.40 -1.49 -21.34
CA LEU A 653 -39.33 -0.72 -22.17
C LEU A 653 -39.22 0.79 -21.87
N PRO A 654 -39.49 1.66 -22.85
CA PRO A 654 -39.44 3.10 -22.64
C PRO A 654 -40.57 3.58 -21.73
N SER A 655 -40.35 4.71 -21.05
CA SER A 655 -41.30 5.26 -20.07
C SER A 655 -42.69 5.50 -20.69
N GLY A 656 -43.72 4.91 -20.09
CA GLY A 656 -45.11 5.00 -20.57
C GLY A 656 -45.61 3.78 -21.37
N GLN A 657 -44.72 2.85 -21.76
CA GLN A 657 -45.10 1.57 -22.36
C GLN A 657 -45.10 0.45 -21.31
N VAL A 658 -46.11 -0.42 -21.35
CA VAL A 658 -46.24 -1.58 -20.46
C VAL A 658 -46.63 -2.79 -21.29
N VAL A 659 -46.13 -3.97 -20.92
CA VAL A 659 -46.56 -5.23 -21.54
C VAL A 659 -48.01 -5.52 -21.19
N ASN A 660 -48.77 -6.08 -22.13
CA ASN A 660 -50.18 -6.38 -21.94
C ASN A 660 -50.99 -5.23 -21.29
N PRO A 661 -51.02 -4.01 -21.89
CA PRO A 661 -51.63 -2.83 -21.27
C PRO A 661 -53.14 -3.00 -20.98
N LEU A 662 -53.84 -3.85 -21.74
CA LEU A 662 -55.26 -4.17 -21.54
C LEU A 662 -55.50 -5.22 -20.45
N LYS A 663 -54.43 -5.75 -19.82
CA LYS A 663 -54.49 -6.78 -18.77
C LYS A 663 -55.33 -7.98 -19.18
N LEU A 664 -55.20 -8.40 -20.44
CA LEU A 664 -55.91 -9.55 -20.99
C LEU A 664 -55.43 -10.82 -20.28
N GLN A 665 -56.37 -11.69 -19.95
CA GLN A 665 -56.07 -12.94 -19.26
C GLN A 665 -55.59 -13.99 -20.27
N ASP A 666 -54.57 -14.76 -19.93
CA ASP A 666 -54.20 -15.93 -20.70
C ASP A 666 -55.28 -17.00 -20.53
N SER A 667 -55.67 -17.66 -21.60
CA SER A 667 -56.62 -18.77 -21.50
C SER A 667 -55.94 -19.90 -20.74
N VAL A 668 -56.40 -20.18 -19.52
CA VAL A 668 -55.90 -21.28 -18.68
C VAL A 668 -55.85 -22.56 -19.52
N SER A 669 -54.64 -23.07 -19.78
CA SER A 669 -54.49 -24.44 -20.29
C SER A 669 -54.96 -25.39 -19.20
N TYR A 670 -55.89 -26.25 -19.58
CA TYR A 670 -56.45 -27.31 -18.75
C TYR A 670 -55.38 -28.38 -18.52
N ASP A 671 -54.40 -28.13 -17.64
CA ASP A 671 -53.47 -29.16 -17.16
C ASP A 671 -53.04 -29.00 -15.69
N ASP A 672 -53.38 -27.91 -14.99
CA ASP A 672 -53.12 -27.80 -13.55
C ASP A 672 -54.36 -27.33 -12.78
N ILE A 673 -55.14 -28.29 -12.27
CA ILE A 673 -56.10 -28.09 -11.18
C ILE A 673 -55.60 -28.92 -10.00
N ASP A 674 -55.14 -28.24 -8.95
CA ASP A 674 -55.05 -28.82 -7.62
C ASP A 674 -56.06 -28.15 -6.68
N VAL A 675 -56.56 -28.97 -5.77
CA VAL A 675 -57.82 -28.84 -5.02
C VAL A 675 -57.64 -28.00 -3.75
N PHE A 676 -58.77 -27.49 -3.21
CA PHE A 676 -58.99 -26.75 -1.94
C PHE A 676 -58.88 -25.21 -2.09
N GLN A 677 -59.82 -24.38 -1.63
CA GLN A 677 -60.71 -24.52 -0.48
C GLN A 677 -61.94 -23.60 -0.59
N SER A 678 -62.96 -23.99 0.15
CA SER A 678 -64.37 -23.63 0.08
C SER A 678 -64.79 -22.44 0.97
N ILE A 679 -65.82 -21.72 0.49
CA ILE A 679 -66.94 -21.08 1.24
C ILE A 679 -66.64 -19.77 2.01
N ILE A 680 -67.35 -18.69 1.61
CA ILE A 680 -68.41 -18.04 2.41
C ILE A 680 -69.37 -17.30 1.46
N SER A 681 -70.66 -17.52 1.69
CA SER A 681 -71.82 -16.94 1.01
C SER A 681 -72.33 -15.72 1.79
N THR A 682 -72.86 -14.69 1.13
CA THR A 682 -74.25 -14.18 1.31
C THR A 682 -74.55 -12.95 0.41
N PRO A 683 -75.82 -12.70 0.06
CA PRO A 683 -76.24 -11.86 -1.09
C PRO A 683 -76.98 -10.57 -0.68
N LEU A 684 -76.95 -9.52 -1.51
CA LEU A 684 -77.89 -8.37 -1.48
C LEU A 684 -77.79 -7.54 -2.78
N PRO A 685 -78.80 -6.72 -3.15
CA PRO A 685 -79.54 -6.88 -4.40
C PRO A 685 -79.25 -5.81 -5.45
N LEU A 686 -79.65 -6.13 -6.68
CA LEU A 686 -79.75 -5.24 -7.84
C LEU A 686 -80.43 -3.89 -7.53
N PRO A 687 -79.90 -2.78 -8.05
CA PRO A 687 -80.71 -1.69 -8.56
C PRO A 687 -80.77 -1.79 -10.09
N HIS A 688 -81.97 -1.97 -10.61
CA HIS A 688 -82.30 -1.65 -11.98
C HIS A 688 -81.88 -0.22 -12.30
N ASN A 689 -81.12 -0.03 -13.37
CA ASN A 689 -81.09 1.25 -14.05
C ASN A 689 -81.25 1.03 -15.56
N HIS A 690 -82.42 1.42 -16.04
CA HIS A 690 -82.66 1.72 -17.44
C HIS A 690 -81.76 2.87 -17.85
N THR A 691 -80.89 2.66 -18.83
CA THR A 691 -80.43 3.76 -19.69
C THR A 691 -80.21 3.27 -21.11
N ASN A 692 -81.18 3.64 -21.96
CA ASN A 692 -81.00 4.31 -23.24
C ASN A 692 -79.88 3.78 -24.14
N HIS A 693 -80.29 3.07 -25.19
CA HIS A 693 -79.54 2.99 -26.44
C HIS A 693 -79.35 4.40 -27.03
N MET A 694 -78.31 5.11 -26.58
CA MET A 694 -77.73 6.19 -27.37
C MET A 694 -76.96 5.55 -28.53
N ARG A 695 -77.53 5.65 -29.74
CA ARG A 695 -76.80 5.44 -30.98
C ARG A 695 -75.67 6.47 -31.05
N ILE A 696 -74.45 6.05 -30.75
CA ILE A 696 -73.25 6.81 -31.06
C ILE A 696 -73.06 6.74 -32.58
N ARG A 697 -73.08 7.92 -33.18
CA ARG A 697 -72.85 8.18 -34.60
C ARG A 697 -71.44 7.65 -34.94
N ARG A 698 -71.33 6.76 -35.94
CA ARG A 698 -70.02 6.36 -36.48
C ARG A 698 -69.38 7.60 -37.11
N ASP A 699 -68.28 8.05 -36.53
CA ASP A 699 -67.36 8.94 -37.23
C ASP A 699 -66.73 8.12 -38.36
N THR A 700 -67.17 8.38 -39.58
CA THR A 700 -66.51 7.87 -40.78
C THR A 700 -65.17 8.58 -40.91
N GLU A 701 -64.11 7.97 -40.40
CA GLU A 701 -62.75 8.43 -40.63
C GLU A 701 -62.33 8.16 -42.07
N LYS A 702 -61.94 9.23 -42.77
CA LYS A 702 -61.13 9.12 -43.98
C LYS A 702 -59.74 8.65 -43.55
N VAL A 703 -59.41 7.40 -43.84
CA VAL A 703 -58.03 6.96 -43.97
C VAL A 703 -57.39 7.87 -45.03
N VAL A 704 -56.50 8.76 -44.59
CA VAL A 704 -55.62 9.50 -45.49
C VAL A 704 -54.89 8.46 -46.33
N ASN A 705 -54.75 8.69 -47.64
CA ASN A 705 -53.86 7.93 -48.51
C ASN A 705 -52.45 7.97 -47.89
N THR A 706 -52.17 7.02 -47.00
CA THR A 706 -50.84 6.76 -46.47
C THR A 706 -49.92 6.58 -47.67
N ARG A 707 -48.70 7.10 -47.60
CA ARG A 707 -47.65 6.76 -48.56
C ARG A 707 -47.39 5.25 -48.48
N THR A 708 -48.23 4.47 -49.14
CA THR A 708 -48.04 3.05 -49.34
C THR A 708 -46.88 2.94 -50.31
N ILE A 709 -45.70 2.60 -49.80
CA ILE A 709 -44.62 2.14 -50.66
C ILE A 709 -45.06 0.76 -51.13
N ILE A 710 -45.67 0.72 -52.31
CA ILE A 710 -45.90 -0.50 -53.07
C ILE A 710 -44.53 -0.83 -53.66
N ASP A 711 -43.95 -1.97 -53.26
CA ASP A 711 -42.73 -2.44 -53.90
C ASP A 711 -43.03 -2.77 -55.37
N LYS A 712 -42.00 -2.83 -56.24
CA LYS A 712 -42.19 -3.08 -57.69
C LYS A 712 -42.96 -4.38 -58.02
N ASP A 713 -43.11 -5.25 -57.02
CA ASP A 713 -43.74 -6.57 -57.09
C ASP A 713 -45.17 -6.61 -56.47
N GLY A 714 -45.72 -5.49 -55.98
CA GLY A 714 -47.13 -5.40 -55.51
C GLY A 714 -47.36 -5.64 -54.00
N HIS A 715 -46.32 -5.93 -53.23
CA HIS A 715 -46.39 -6.25 -51.79
C HIS A 715 -46.41 -5.00 -50.88
N ARG A 716 -47.11 -5.08 -49.72
CA ARG A 716 -47.20 -3.99 -48.72
C ARG A 716 -46.37 -4.29 -47.46
N HIS A 717 -45.42 -3.43 -47.13
CA HIS A 717 -44.56 -3.53 -45.93
C HIS A 717 -44.98 -2.58 -44.80
N GLN A 718 -45.15 -3.12 -43.59
CA GLN A 718 -45.32 -2.39 -42.33
C GLN A 718 -44.02 -2.43 -41.53
N ASN A 719 -43.26 -1.33 -41.52
CA ASN A 719 -41.95 -1.23 -40.88
C ASN A 719 -41.73 0.17 -40.27
N CYS A 720 -41.12 0.21 -39.08
CA CYS A 720 -40.70 1.42 -38.38
C CYS A 720 -39.82 2.37 -39.22
N LYS A 721 -38.87 1.83 -39.99
CA LYS A 721 -37.95 2.64 -40.82
C LYS A 721 -38.64 3.27 -42.03
N ALA A 722 -39.69 2.63 -42.54
CA ALA A 722 -40.47 3.13 -43.67
C ALA A 722 -41.54 4.15 -43.24
N GLY A 723 -41.72 4.38 -41.94
CA GLY A 723 -42.73 5.28 -41.38
C GLY A 723 -44.17 4.76 -41.53
N THR A 724 -44.34 3.48 -41.86
CA THR A 724 -45.66 2.86 -42.10
C THR A 724 -46.30 2.31 -40.82
N ALA A 725 -45.50 2.14 -39.75
CA ALA A 725 -45.96 1.80 -38.40
C ALA A 725 -45.39 2.78 -37.36
N LYS A 726 -46.11 2.97 -36.25
CA LYS A 726 -45.59 3.64 -35.05
C LYS A 726 -44.85 2.62 -34.20
N CYS A 727 -43.67 3.00 -33.74
CA CYS A 727 -42.77 2.11 -33.03
C CYS A 727 -42.21 2.74 -31.76
N PHE A 728 -41.85 1.87 -30.81
CA PHE A 728 -41.02 2.23 -29.67
C PHE A 728 -39.81 1.30 -29.62
N ASP A 729 -38.73 1.76 -29.01
CA ASP A 729 -37.49 0.99 -28.92
C ASP A 729 -37.44 0.21 -27.60
N ILE A 730 -37.32 -1.11 -27.70
CA ILE A 730 -37.00 -2.01 -26.60
C ILE A 730 -35.48 -2.05 -26.47
N THR A 731 -34.95 -1.79 -25.28
CA THR A 731 -33.50 -1.86 -25.05
C THR A 731 -33.17 -3.11 -24.25
N CYS A 732 -32.38 -4.00 -24.82
CA CYS A 732 -31.94 -5.24 -24.19
C CYS A 732 -30.44 -5.19 -23.89
N PHE A 733 -30.06 -5.59 -22.68
CA PHE A 733 -28.67 -5.73 -22.25
C PHE A 733 -28.30 -7.20 -22.17
N ILE A 734 -27.22 -7.57 -22.87
CA ILE A 734 -26.61 -8.90 -22.79
C ILE A 734 -25.33 -8.77 -21.96
N TYR A 735 -25.23 -9.53 -20.87
CA TYR A 735 -24.06 -9.47 -19.99
C TYR A 735 -23.03 -10.55 -20.34
N ASN A 736 -21.77 -10.15 -20.32
CA ASN A 736 -20.58 -11.00 -20.41
C ASN A 736 -20.56 -12.01 -21.59
N LEU A 737 -20.81 -11.51 -22.80
CA LEU A 737 -20.79 -12.30 -24.04
C LEU A 737 -19.35 -12.69 -24.41
N GLN A 738 -18.99 -13.97 -24.25
CA GLN A 738 -17.63 -14.47 -24.54
C GLN A 738 -17.36 -14.56 -26.05
N ARG A 739 -16.08 -14.76 -26.41
CA ARG A 739 -15.66 -15.11 -27.77
C ARG A 739 -16.38 -16.38 -28.25
N LYS A 740 -16.86 -16.37 -29.50
CA LYS A 740 -17.56 -17.49 -30.15
C LYS A 740 -18.80 -17.96 -29.39
N GLN A 741 -19.47 -17.03 -28.73
CA GLN A 741 -20.69 -17.29 -27.98
C GLN A 741 -21.87 -16.55 -28.62
N GLU A 742 -23.05 -17.16 -28.51
CA GLU A 742 -24.33 -16.58 -28.94
C GLU A 742 -25.21 -16.18 -27.74
N ALA A 743 -26.09 -15.22 -28.00
CA ALA A 743 -27.18 -14.82 -27.12
C ALA A 743 -28.45 -14.65 -27.96
N ILE A 744 -29.59 -15.10 -27.43
CA ILE A 744 -30.87 -15.12 -28.17
C ILE A 744 -31.88 -14.22 -27.45
N ILE A 745 -32.42 -13.22 -28.15
CA ILE A 745 -33.47 -12.34 -27.64
C ILE A 745 -34.80 -12.75 -28.28
N THR A 746 -35.81 -13.07 -27.47
CA THR A 746 -37.14 -13.44 -27.96
C THR A 746 -38.18 -12.41 -27.55
N VAL A 747 -38.83 -11.79 -28.54
CA VAL A 747 -39.97 -10.87 -28.34
C VAL A 747 -41.26 -11.61 -28.71
N LYS A 748 -42.15 -11.83 -27.74
CA LYS A 748 -43.44 -12.51 -27.95
C LYS A 748 -44.60 -11.51 -27.98
N ALA A 749 -45.42 -11.61 -29.02
CA ALA A 749 -46.55 -10.72 -29.24
C ALA A 749 -47.72 -11.46 -29.91
N ARG A 750 -48.83 -10.74 -30.05
CA ARG A 750 -49.99 -11.19 -30.82
C ARG A 750 -50.31 -10.22 -31.92
N LEU A 751 -50.69 -10.78 -33.05
CA LEU A 751 -51.16 -10.02 -34.18
C LEU A 751 -52.57 -9.51 -33.90
N TRP A 752 -52.82 -8.21 -34.09
CA TRP A 752 -54.15 -7.65 -33.87
C TRP A 752 -55.06 -7.88 -35.08
N ASN A 753 -55.84 -8.96 -35.00
CA ASN A 753 -56.64 -9.47 -36.11
C ASN A 753 -57.66 -8.44 -36.62
N SER A 754 -58.38 -7.75 -35.72
CA SER A 754 -59.40 -6.76 -36.07
C SER A 754 -58.88 -5.62 -36.96
N THR A 755 -57.65 -5.16 -36.74
CA THR A 755 -57.04 -4.07 -37.54
C THR A 755 -56.75 -4.55 -38.95
N LEU A 756 -56.24 -5.77 -39.09
CA LEU A 756 -55.89 -6.34 -40.39
C LEU A 756 -57.12 -6.69 -41.23
N VAL A 757 -58.16 -7.24 -40.60
CA VAL A 757 -59.44 -7.53 -41.29
C VAL A 757 -60.12 -6.25 -41.77
N GLU A 758 -60.05 -5.16 -41.00
CA GLU A 758 -60.69 -3.90 -41.34
C GLU A 758 -59.92 -3.10 -42.40
N ASP A 759 -58.61 -2.94 -42.23
CA ASP A 759 -57.81 -2.02 -43.04
C ASP A 759 -57.14 -2.71 -44.25
N TYR A 760 -57.01 -4.04 -44.22
CA TYR A 760 -56.36 -4.83 -45.28
C TYR A 760 -57.20 -6.00 -45.86
N PRO A 761 -58.53 -5.91 -46.05
CA PRO A 761 -59.35 -7.04 -46.48
C PRO A 761 -59.11 -7.56 -47.92
N LYS A 762 -58.35 -6.84 -48.75
CA LYS A 762 -58.14 -7.11 -50.19
C LYS A 762 -56.66 -7.09 -50.57
N VAL A 763 -55.78 -7.60 -49.72
CA VAL A 763 -54.35 -7.71 -50.02
C VAL A 763 -53.93 -9.17 -49.97
N ASP A 764 -53.01 -9.56 -50.86
CA ASP A 764 -52.54 -10.94 -50.94
C ASP A 764 -51.70 -11.30 -49.70
N GLU A 765 -50.88 -10.37 -49.21
CA GLU A 765 -50.10 -10.53 -47.99
C GLU A 765 -49.71 -9.18 -47.36
N VAL A 766 -49.46 -9.19 -46.05
CA VAL A 766 -48.91 -8.05 -45.28
C VAL A 766 -47.63 -8.50 -44.60
N LYS A 767 -46.52 -7.79 -44.84
CA LYS A 767 -45.24 -8.06 -44.19
C LYS A 767 -45.03 -7.11 -43.01
N ILE A 768 -44.87 -7.65 -41.80
CA ILE A 768 -44.67 -6.87 -40.58
C ILE A 768 -43.26 -7.14 -40.06
N GLY A 769 -42.41 -6.11 -40.06
CA GLY A 769 -41.00 -6.22 -39.69
C GLY A 769 -40.62 -5.38 -38.46
N SER A 770 -39.89 -5.98 -37.53
CA SER A 770 -39.20 -5.24 -36.45
C SER A 770 -37.69 -5.21 -36.69
N ASN A 771 -37.07 -4.12 -36.24
CA ASN A 771 -35.68 -3.82 -36.58
C ASN A 771 -34.83 -3.85 -35.32
N ALA A 772 -33.69 -4.53 -35.35
CA ALA A 772 -32.75 -4.57 -34.23
C ALA A 772 -31.40 -3.96 -34.63
N LYS A 773 -30.75 -3.28 -33.68
CA LYS A 773 -29.43 -2.67 -33.85
C LYS A 773 -28.55 -2.92 -32.63
N ILE A 774 -27.31 -3.34 -32.86
CA ILE A 774 -26.26 -3.39 -31.83
C ILE A 774 -25.73 -1.97 -31.54
N VAL A 775 -25.58 -1.63 -30.26
CA VAL A 775 -25.01 -0.37 -29.80
C VAL A 775 -23.87 -0.67 -28.84
N ILE A 776 -22.65 -0.28 -29.21
CA ILE A 776 -21.49 -0.38 -28.32
C ILE A 776 -21.38 0.90 -27.48
N PRO A 777 -21.33 0.80 -26.14
CA PRO A 777 -21.14 1.95 -25.25
C PRO A 777 -19.84 2.71 -25.54
N SER A 778 -19.89 4.05 -25.57
CA SER A 778 -18.73 4.91 -25.91
C SER A 778 -17.58 4.89 -24.90
N ASN A 779 -17.78 4.27 -23.73
CA ASN A 779 -16.77 4.08 -22.68
C ASN A 779 -15.91 2.82 -22.90
N VAL A 780 -16.22 2.00 -23.90
CA VAL A 780 -15.48 0.78 -24.22
C VAL A 780 -14.75 0.95 -25.55
N ILE A 781 -13.43 0.75 -25.54
CA ILE A 781 -12.58 0.82 -26.74
C ILE A 781 -12.59 -0.55 -27.43
N ILE A 782 -13.69 -0.89 -28.11
CA ILE A 782 -13.80 -2.06 -28.97
C ILE A 782 -13.65 -1.60 -30.44
N GLN A 783 -12.77 -2.27 -31.18
CA GLN A 783 -12.67 -2.12 -32.63
C GLN A 783 -13.50 -3.22 -33.31
N GLN A 784 -14.45 -2.79 -34.14
CA GLN A 784 -15.21 -3.63 -35.09
C GLN A 784 -14.78 -3.26 -36.51
N GLU A 785 -14.66 -4.25 -37.38
CA GLU A 785 -14.28 -4.03 -38.78
C GLU A 785 -15.52 -3.89 -39.68
N ASN A 786 -16.55 -4.72 -39.46
CA ASN A 786 -17.82 -4.65 -40.18
C ASN A 786 -18.90 -4.02 -39.29
N LEU A 787 -19.56 -2.98 -39.81
CA LEU A 787 -20.71 -2.33 -39.14
C LEU A 787 -22.03 -2.62 -39.86
N LYS A 788 -22.02 -3.47 -40.90
CA LYS A 788 -23.21 -3.75 -41.72
C LYS A 788 -24.07 -4.86 -41.14
N ASP A 789 -23.46 -5.75 -40.37
CA ASP A 789 -24.02 -6.89 -39.64
C ASP A 789 -24.44 -6.56 -38.20
N ASP A 790 -24.25 -5.30 -37.77
CA ASP A 790 -24.82 -4.75 -36.53
C ASP A 790 -26.33 -4.49 -36.61
N TYR A 791 -26.96 -4.79 -37.74
CA TYR A 791 -28.35 -4.50 -38.02
C TYR A 791 -29.10 -5.72 -38.56
N ALA A 792 -30.26 -6.03 -37.95
CA ALA A 792 -31.11 -7.15 -38.33
C ALA A 792 -32.58 -6.75 -38.46
N ILE A 793 -33.31 -7.46 -39.32
CA ILE A 793 -34.77 -7.34 -39.45
C ILE A 793 -35.36 -8.73 -39.20
N ALA A 794 -36.39 -8.80 -38.35
CA ALA A 794 -37.23 -9.99 -38.21
C ALA A 794 -38.60 -9.66 -38.82
N GLU A 795 -39.01 -10.43 -39.83
CA GLU A 795 -40.27 -10.21 -40.56
C GLU A 795 -41.21 -11.40 -40.41
N THR A 796 -42.47 -11.10 -40.14
CA THR A 796 -43.58 -12.06 -40.18
C THR A 796 -44.50 -11.70 -41.36
N ILE A 797 -44.80 -12.68 -42.21
CA ILE A 797 -45.72 -12.53 -43.34
C ILE A 797 -47.12 -12.91 -42.87
N VAL A 798 -48.13 -12.13 -43.22
CA VAL A 798 -49.51 -12.40 -42.79
C VAL A 798 -50.44 -12.45 -43.99
N TYR A 799 -51.21 -13.54 -44.08
CA TYR A 799 -52.17 -13.81 -45.15
C TYR A 799 -53.61 -13.69 -44.64
N PRO A 800 -54.56 -13.18 -45.45
CA PRO A 800 -55.97 -13.25 -45.09
C PRO A 800 -56.44 -14.71 -45.08
N ASP A 801 -57.22 -15.09 -44.08
CA ASP A 801 -57.87 -16.40 -43.97
C ASP A 801 -59.02 -16.46 -44.97
N LEU A 802 -58.73 -16.90 -46.20
CA LEU A 802 -59.69 -17.05 -47.28
C LEU A 802 -60.58 -18.27 -47.06
N LEU A 803 -61.53 -18.16 -46.13
CA LEU A 803 -62.68 -19.07 -46.00
C LEU A 803 -63.96 -18.38 -46.48
N ASP A 804 -63.95 -17.89 -47.72
CA ASP A 804 -65.07 -17.93 -48.66
C ASP A 804 -64.62 -17.25 -49.96
N HIS A 805 -65.05 -17.77 -51.11
CA HIS A 805 -64.66 -17.42 -52.49
C HIS A 805 -63.49 -18.24 -53.07
N GLN A 806 -63.62 -19.56 -53.06
CA GLN A 806 -63.38 -20.29 -54.31
C GLN A 806 -64.63 -20.16 -55.19
N ASP A 807 -64.86 -18.98 -55.75
CA ASP A 807 -65.55 -18.93 -57.04
C ASP A 807 -64.56 -19.55 -58.03
N GLY A 808 -64.66 -20.86 -58.25
CA GLY A 808 -63.89 -21.52 -59.27
C GLY A 808 -64.09 -20.79 -60.59
N GLU A 809 -63.02 -20.26 -61.17
CA GLU A 809 -63.07 -19.63 -62.49
C GLU A 809 -63.84 -20.57 -63.45
N PRO A 810 -64.89 -20.08 -64.15
CA PRO A 810 -65.67 -20.95 -65.01
C PRO A 810 -64.76 -21.48 -66.13
N VAL A 811 -64.54 -22.80 -66.12
CA VAL A 811 -63.76 -23.48 -67.16
C VAL A 811 -64.34 -23.09 -68.52
N PRO A 812 -63.53 -22.51 -69.43
CA PRO A 812 -64.02 -22.08 -70.74
C PRO A 812 -64.70 -23.24 -71.47
N ILE A 813 -65.92 -23.01 -71.98
CA ILE A 813 -66.78 -24.03 -72.61
C ILE A 813 -66.04 -24.79 -73.73
N TRP A 814 -65.06 -24.16 -74.39
CA TRP A 814 -64.24 -24.81 -75.41
C TRP A 814 -63.38 -25.97 -74.87
N ILE A 815 -62.90 -25.93 -73.62
CA ILE A 815 -62.14 -27.03 -73.01
C ILE A 815 -63.05 -28.24 -72.78
N ILE A 816 -64.30 -28.00 -72.38
CA ILE A 816 -65.32 -29.06 -72.25
C ILE A 816 -65.63 -29.66 -73.62
N ILE A 817 -65.79 -28.83 -74.66
CA ILE A 817 -66.03 -29.30 -76.04
C ILE A 817 -64.85 -30.12 -76.56
N VAL A 818 -63.61 -29.66 -76.36
CA VAL A 818 -62.39 -30.38 -76.78
C VAL A 818 -62.26 -31.70 -76.02
N ALA A 819 -62.56 -31.74 -74.72
CA ALA A 819 -62.55 -32.96 -73.93
C ALA A 819 -63.62 -33.97 -74.39
N ILE A 820 -64.82 -33.51 -74.76
CA ILE A 820 -65.88 -34.36 -75.31
C ILE A 820 -65.47 -34.93 -76.67
N VAL A 821 -64.90 -34.10 -77.56
CA VAL A 821 -64.44 -34.54 -78.89
C VAL A 821 -63.27 -35.52 -78.79
N ALA A 822 -62.29 -35.24 -77.94
CA ALA A 822 -61.16 -36.13 -77.68
C ALA A 822 -61.62 -37.45 -77.03
N GLY A 823 -62.56 -37.39 -76.09
CA GLY A 823 -63.17 -38.55 -75.45
C GLY A 823 -63.95 -39.42 -76.43
N LEU A 824 -64.73 -38.81 -77.33
CA LEU A 824 -65.45 -39.53 -78.39
C LEU A 824 -64.51 -40.17 -79.42
N LEU A 825 -63.44 -39.48 -79.82
CA LEU A 825 -62.42 -40.05 -80.71
C LEU A 825 -61.70 -41.23 -80.06
N LEU A 826 -61.34 -41.10 -78.78
CA LEU A 826 -60.76 -42.20 -78.01
C LEU A 826 -61.75 -43.38 -77.88
N PHE A 827 -63.02 -43.11 -77.61
CA PHE A 827 -64.05 -44.13 -77.50
C PHE A 827 -64.29 -44.87 -78.82
N ILE A 828 -64.29 -44.16 -79.96
CA ILE A 828 -64.37 -44.74 -81.30
C ILE A 828 -63.13 -45.61 -81.58
N LEU A 829 -61.93 -45.12 -81.25
CA LEU A 829 -60.70 -45.89 -81.40
C LEU A 829 -60.75 -47.19 -80.56
N ILE A 830 -61.16 -47.09 -79.30
CA ILE A 830 -61.29 -48.23 -78.38
C ILE A 830 -62.36 -49.21 -78.88
N THR A 831 -63.52 -48.74 -79.35
CA THR A 831 -64.55 -49.63 -79.91
C THR A 831 -64.10 -50.29 -81.20
N LEU A 832 -63.32 -49.63 -82.06
CA LEU A 832 -62.70 -50.26 -83.23
C LEU A 832 -61.67 -51.33 -82.84
N VAL A 833 -60.84 -51.06 -81.83
CA VAL A 833 -59.89 -52.03 -81.27
C VAL A 833 -60.63 -53.22 -80.66
N LEU A 834 -61.65 -52.99 -79.82
CA LEU A 834 -62.46 -54.05 -79.21
C LEU A 834 -63.28 -54.85 -80.24
N ARG A 835 -63.73 -54.21 -81.33
CA ARG A 835 -64.38 -54.89 -82.46
C ARG A 835 -63.39 -55.76 -83.24
N LYS A 836 -62.15 -55.31 -83.44
CA LYS A 836 -61.09 -56.08 -84.11
C LYS A 836 -60.55 -57.21 -83.23
N LEU A 837 -60.60 -57.07 -81.91
CA LEU A 837 -60.29 -58.09 -80.90
C LEU A 837 -61.45 -59.06 -80.61
N GLY A 838 -62.58 -58.95 -81.33
CA GLY A 838 -63.67 -59.94 -81.28
C GLY A 838 -64.58 -59.87 -80.04
N PHE A 839 -64.53 -58.80 -79.25
CA PHE A 839 -65.24 -58.67 -77.96
C PHE A 839 -66.78 -58.66 -78.08
N PHE A 840 -67.37 -58.21 -79.20
CA PHE A 840 -68.81 -57.99 -79.35
C PHE A 840 -69.61 -59.13 -80.03
N LYS A 841 -69.05 -60.33 -80.19
CA LYS A 841 -69.81 -61.50 -80.69
C LYS A 841 -70.27 -62.38 -79.53
N ARG A 842 -71.52 -62.21 -79.08
CA ARG A 842 -72.19 -63.21 -78.21
C ARG A 842 -73.42 -63.81 -78.90
N ARG A 843 -73.44 -65.15 -78.86
CA ARG A 843 -74.51 -66.06 -79.27
C ARG A 843 -75.68 -65.95 -78.28
N ARG A 844 -76.91 -65.89 -78.78
CA ARG A 844 -78.14 -66.19 -78.03
C ARG A 844 -78.64 -67.59 -78.42
N PRO A 845 -79.17 -68.34 -77.45
CA PRO A 845 -80.42 -69.06 -77.67
C PRO A 845 -81.48 -68.66 -76.63
N ASP A 846 -82.70 -68.39 -77.12
CA ASP A 846 -83.96 -68.30 -76.37
C ASP A 846 -84.42 -69.71 -75.89
N PRO A 847 -85.63 -69.88 -75.34
CA PRO A 847 -86.25 -69.26 -74.16
C PRO A 847 -86.69 -70.37 -73.17
N THR A 848 -87.07 -70.03 -71.93
CA THR A 848 -88.35 -70.45 -71.31
C THR A 848 -88.44 -70.12 -69.82
N LEU A 849 -89.60 -69.57 -69.49
CA LEU A 849 -90.41 -69.73 -68.28
C LEU A 849 -89.92 -69.23 -66.91
N SER A 850 -90.92 -68.75 -66.18
CA SER A 850 -90.99 -68.28 -64.79
C SER A 850 -90.37 -66.89 -64.57
N GLY A 851 -91.12 -65.82 -64.28
CA GLY A 851 -92.48 -65.69 -63.76
C GLY A 851 -92.44 -65.13 -62.35
N ASN A 852 -93.12 -63.99 -62.17
CA ASN A 852 -93.46 -63.27 -60.93
C ASN A 852 -92.45 -62.24 -60.43
N LEU A 853 -92.75 -60.94 -60.48
CA LEU A 853 -93.79 -60.15 -59.77
C LEU A 853 -93.38 -59.79 -58.33
N GLU A 854 -93.27 -58.46 -58.17
CA GLU A 854 -93.49 -57.62 -56.98
C GLU A 854 -92.53 -57.75 -55.79
N LYS A 855 -91.94 -56.69 -55.22
CA LYS A 855 -92.32 -55.30 -54.86
C LYS A 855 -92.50 -55.22 -53.33
N HIS A 856 -91.87 -54.19 -52.77
CA HIS A 856 -92.09 -53.55 -51.45
C HIS A 856 -91.33 -54.06 -50.21
N ARG A 857 -90.54 -53.11 -49.64
CA ARG A 857 -90.65 -52.48 -48.30
C ARG A 857 -91.11 -53.37 -47.13
N ASP A 858 -90.53 -53.34 -45.94
CA ASP A 858 -89.97 -52.25 -45.13
C ASP A 858 -89.07 -52.83 -44.00
N ASP A 859 -88.40 -51.92 -43.27
CA ASP A 859 -88.01 -51.96 -41.84
C ASP A 859 -86.74 -52.69 -41.31
N ASN A 860 -85.77 -51.86 -40.88
CA ASN A 860 -85.12 -51.77 -39.54
C ASN A 860 -84.37 -53.00 -38.93
N PRO A 861 -83.59 -52.88 -37.83
CA PRO A 861 -82.54 -51.95 -37.38
C PRO A 861 -81.18 -52.65 -37.08
N GLU A 862 -80.19 -51.84 -36.67
CA GLU A 862 -78.97 -52.08 -35.87
C GLU A 862 -78.55 -53.51 -35.46
N SER A 863 -77.25 -53.79 -35.65
CA SER A 863 -76.44 -54.46 -34.62
C SER A 863 -74.96 -54.12 -34.78
N GLU A 864 -74.37 -53.60 -33.70
CA GLU A 864 -72.95 -53.59 -33.42
C GLU A 864 -72.32 -54.98 -33.63
N ALA A 865 -71.04 -55.02 -34.04
CA ALA A 865 -69.95 -55.41 -33.13
C ALA A 865 -68.75 -56.06 -33.86
N LEU A 866 -67.59 -55.75 -33.30
CA LEU A 866 -66.40 -56.60 -33.16
C LEU A 866 -65.36 -56.68 -34.30
N PHE A 867 -64.26 -55.97 -33.99
CA PHE A 867 -62.88 -56.47 -33.88
C PHE A 867 -61.94 -56.45 -35.10
N LYS A 868 -60.89 -55.64 -34.89
CA LYS A 868 -59.46 -55.89 -35.20
C LYS A 868 -59.08 -56.12 -36.67
N ARG A 869 -58.42 -55.13 -37.24
CA ARG A 869 -56.94 -55.07 -37.20
C ARG A 869 -56.41 -53.68 -37.49
#